data_AF-A0A7X8BXJ8-F1
#
_entry.id   AF-A0A7X8BXJ8-F1
#
_cell.length_a   1.000
_cell.length_b   1.000
_cell.length_c   1.000
_cell.angle_alpha   90.00
_cell.angle_beta   90.00
_cell.angle_gamma   90.00
#
_symmetry.space_group_name_H-M   'P 1'
#
loop_
_entity.id
_entity.type
_entity.pdbx_description
1 polymer ?
#
loop_
_entity_poly.entity_id
_entity_poly.type
_entity_poly.pdbx_seq_one_letter_code
_entity_poly.pdbx_strand_id
1 'polypeptide(L)'
;MNQRILTLGIVLFISVLFSGCTQQTNLHSENQYSTAKPWARWWWFASVVHQKDIQQNLDWLKENGFGGVEIAWVYPLNRLKRDTVNITPRQPWQSKELAEIVAFTRDYAEKIGLAVDFTFGTLWPFGDSKVRPEEAVMRYGDSLWHQEITASWEYPVKGLVVDHFNPEAFEKYAMRMLKFLPKPARPNQNACFIDSWEVETRKLWTKDFEKMFFLEYGYDIQPYMDSIYSEAYAGYYYDYMKLISKLTLRFYRQYDSLLNAHGFLSRGQCAGAPCDIMQAYSIPDIPETEALLFEPHFSRIVASSAALSGKNIISSETFTCLYGWPSDHIRQENTADLKLLADALFANGVNQIFWHGKPFTINDTDTIQFYASVHLGKTGKLSADIKPFNQYLTKVSQYMRTGRTYSTLALYLPQEDAWMKAELPIEKQFKWAWGEYEMRYVEIPDQTRNFNPMWVNGSFLQNSKVKYGLLHNGNQTFSGLYIDVAYMEYNSLKSILAFAEKGLPVFFKQPPKEPGMVKHSGYHEIFAQITRLKNYYSNEELFLKKIKPLVSGKDIPEFWSRTDGSNLYLFFAHPLTKTISFPLDYGQSFTEKTIERKIQISFAGKTKEYTLRFMPYQSILLKMDKNGNISKLDITYQPPVPTVIPREKGKIEKWMVTN
;
A
#
# COMPACT_ATOMS: atom_id res chain seq x y z
N MET A 1 19.41 -66.14 -42.20
CA MET A 1 19.92 -65.58 -43.46
C MET A 1 19.56 -64.11 -43.49
N ASN A 2 20.55 -63.30 -43.81
CA ASN A 2 20.63 -61.84 -43.89
C ASN A 2 19.41 -61.01 -44.31
N GLN A 3 19.28 -59.87 -43.61
CA GLN A 3 19.17 -58.49 -44.13
C GLN A 3 17.91 -57.98 -44.87
N ARG A 4 17.38 -56.89 -44.27
CA ARG A 4 17.10 -55.55 -44.85
C ARG A 4 15.70 -55.22 -45.41
N ILE A 5 15.09 -54.23 -44.70
CA ILE A 5 14.52 -52.96 -45.20
C ILE A 5 13.07 -53.09 -45.73
N LEU A 6 12.03 -52.31 -45.36
CA LEU A 6 11.80 -50.95 -44.85
C LEU A 6 10.43 -51.05 -44.12
N THR A 7 10.14 -50.44 -42.97
CA THR A 7 9.38 -49.18 -42.90
C THR A 7 9.38 -48.70 -41.45
N LEU A 8 9.93 -47.50 -41.26
CA LEU A 8 9.93 -46.66 -40.08
C LEU A 8 8.51 -46.19 -39.75
N GLY A 9 8.15 -46.12 -38.46
CA GLY A 9 7.07 -45.23 -38.02
C GLY A 9 6.39 -45.63 -36.73
N ILE A 10 6.60 -44.82 -35.69
CA ILE A 10 5.80 -44.68 -34.46
C ILE A 10 6.14 -45.65 -33.32
N VAL A 11 7.27 -45.37 -32.66
CA VAL A 11 7.38 -45.51 -31.21
C VAL A 11 8.04 -44.23 -30.71
N LEU A 12 7.26 -43.31 -30.14
CA LEU A 12 7.78 -42.12 -29.46
C LEU A 12 7.24 -42.05 -28.04
N PHE A 13 8.11 -42.39 -27.10
CA PHE A 13 8.36 -41.71 -25.83
C PHE A 13 7.14 -41.24 -25.01
N ILE A 14 6.70 -42.09 -24.09
CA ILE A 14 6.06 -41.66 -22.83
C ILE A 14 7.12 -41.80 -21.73
N SER A 15 7.93 -40.77 -21.55
CA SER A 15 8.76 -40.56 -20.37
C SER A 15 9.31 -39.14 -20.38
N VAL A 16 9.16 -38.46 -19.24
CA VAL A 16 9.66 -37.11 -18.87
C VAL A 16 8.61 -35.99 -18.99
N LEU A 17 7.77 -35.85 -17.95
CA LEU A 17 7.19 -34.57 -17.51
C LEU A 17 7.10 -34.54 -15.96
N PHE A 18 8.24 -34.71 -15.29
CA PHE A 18 8.44 -34.32 -13.90
C PHE A 18 9.86 -33.78 -13.76
N SER A 19 10.06 -32.53 -14.17
CA SER A 19 11.16 -31.64 -13.74
C SER A 19 11.06 -30.36 -14.56
N GLY A 20 10.72 -29.26 -13.90
CA GLY A 20 10.59 -27.97 -14.58
C GLY A 20 9.81 -26.90 -13.82
N CYS A 21 9.65 -27.00 -12.50
CA CYS A 21 9.36 -25.81 -11.69
C CYS A 21 10.68 -25.07 -11.51
N THR A 22 11.21 -24.51 -12.60
CA THR A 22 12.30 -23.54 -12.54
C THR A 22 11.76 -22.32 -11.81
N GLN A 23 12.33 -22.07 -10.64
CA GLN A 23 12.44 -20.77 -10.00
C GLN A 23 12.40 -19.64 -11.04
N GLN A 24 11.32 -18.85 -11.02
CA GLN A 24 11.24 -17.57 -11.69
C GLN A 24 12.11 -16.59 -10.90
N THR A 25 13.43 -16.75 -11.00
CA THR A 25 14.41 -15.81 -10.44
C THR A 25 14.55 -14.61 -11.38
N ASN A 26 14.25 -13.42 -10.84
CA ASN A 26 14.81 -12.12 -11.24
C ASN A 26 14.66 -11.69 -12.72
N LEU A 27 13.44 -11.52 -13.23
CA LEU A 27 13.22 -10.78 -14.49
C LEU A 27 12.34 -9.52 -14.38
N HIS A 28 11.81 -9.19 -13.20
CA HIS A 28 10.90 -8.04 -13.04
C HIS A 28 11.57 -6.74 -12.55
N SER A 29 12.84 -6.74 -12.15
CA SER A 29 13.41 -5.61 -11.40
C SER A 29 14.11 -4.52 -12.22
N GLU A 30 14.44 -4.73 -13.50
CA GLU A 30 15.39 -3.80 -14.17
C GLU A 30 14.75 -2.55 -14.78
N ASN A 31 13.42 -2.45 -14.90
CA ASN A 31 12.78 -1.32 -15.62
C ASN A 31 11.63 -0.60 -14.89
N GLN A 32 11.21 -1.01 -13.68
CA GLN A 32 10.13 -0.33 -12.95
C GLN A 32 10.66 0.97 -12.30
N TYR A 33 10.11 2.12 -12.70
CA TYR A 33 10.50 3.45 -12.21
C TYR A 33 12.02 3.65 -12.14
N SER A 34 12.66 3.71 -13.31
CA SER A 34 14.11 3.78 -13.50
C SER A 34 14.82 4.92 -12.74
N THR A 35 14.10 5.93 -12.27
CA THR A 35 14.62 6.96 -11.37
C THR A 35 13.92 6.90 -10.02
N ALA A 36 14.63 7.25 -8.96
CA ALA A 36 14.07 7.39 -7.61
C ALA A 36 13.43 8.77 -7.36
N LYS A 37 13.23 9.57 -8.42
CA LYS A 37 12.62 10.88 -8.29
C LYS A 37 11.15 10.76 -7.87
N PRO A 38 10.63 11.69 -7.08
CA PRO A 38 9.21 11.73 -6.76
C PRO A 38 8.38 12.02 -8.01
N TRP A 39 7.13 11.59 -8.00
CA TRP A 39 6.15 11.81 -9.05
C TRP A 39 5.03 12.71 -8.53
N ALA A 40 4.18 13.21 -9.42
CA ALA A 40 2.99 13.96 -9.04
C ALA A 40 1.73 13.27 -9.58
N ARG A 41 0.72 13.08 -8.73
CA ARG A 41 -0.63 12.79 -9.21
C ARG A 41 -1.20 14.06 -9.84
N TRP A 42 -1.51 14.01 -11.13
CA TRP A 42 -1.81 15.15 -11.97
C TRP A 42 -3.31 15.22 -12.26
N TRP A 43 -4.00 16.11 -11.55
CA TRP A 43 -5.46 16.24 -11.54
C TRP A 43 -5.99 16.91 -12.79
N TRP A 44 -6.53 16.11 -13.70
CA TRP A 44 -7.21 16.60 -14.88
C TRP A 44 -8.68 16.81 -14.57
N PHE A 45 -9.05 18.06 -14.34
CA PHE A 45 -10.46 18.46 -14.27
C PHE A 45 -11.07 18.44 -15.67
N ALA A 46 -12.28 17.89 -15.77
CA ALA A 46 -13.00 17.77 -17.04
C ALA A 46 -13.17 19.12 -17.74
N SER A 47 -12.34 19.37 -18.75
CA SER A 47 -12.21 20.61 -19.51
C SER A 47 -11.56 20.31 -20.86
N VAL A 48 -11.52 21.28 -21.76
CA VAL A 48 -10.81 21.13 -23.03
C VAL A 48 -9.30 21.20 -22.79
N VAL A 49 -8.61 20.08 -23.01
CA VAL A 49 -7.16 19.94 -22.84
C VAL A 49 -6.45 20.16 -24.19
N HIS A 50 -5.42 21.01 -24.22
CA HIS A 50 -4.61 21.24 -25.42
C HIS A 50 -3.17 20.73 -25.24
N GLN A 51 -2.53 20.36 -26.35
CA GLN A 51 -1.14 19.89 -26.39
C GLN A 51 -0.15 20.91 -25.78
N LYS A 52 -0.35 22.20 -26.04
CA LYS A 52 0.52 23.26 -25.51
C LYS A 52 0.48 23.34 -23.98
N ASP A 53 -0.71 23.20 -23.38
CA ASP A 53 -0.89 23.20 -21.93
C ASP A 53 -0.18 21.98 -21.29
N ILE A 54 -0.27 20.81 -21.94
CA ILE A 54 0.43 19.59 -21.54
C ILE A 54 1.95 19.80 -21.52
N GLN A 55 2.51 20.37 -22.59
CA GLN A 55 3.94 20.62 -22.68
C GLN A 55 4.42 21.52 -21.54
N GLN A 56 3.73 22.64 -21.32
CA GLN A 56 4.06 23.59 -20.24
C GLN A 56 4.04 22.94 -18.84
N ASN A 57 3.02 22.12 -18.55
CA ASN A 57 2.92 21.43 -17.27
C ASN A 57 4.05 20.41 -17.07
N LEU A 58 4.34 19.60 -18.10
CA LEU A 58 5.37 18.56 -18.04
C LEU A 58 6.78 19.16 -17.97
N ASP A 59 7.05 20.23 -18.72
CA ASP A 59 8.32 20.97 -18.65
C ASP A 59 8.53 21.54 -17.25
N TRP A 60 7.51 22.17 -16.66
CA TRP A 60 7.59 22.69 -15.29
C TRP A 60 7.87 21.59 -14.26
N LEU A 61 7.19 20.44 -14.37
CA LEU A 61 7.43 19.29 -13.50
C LEU A 61 8.87 18.77 -13.64
N LYS A 62 9.37 18.66 -14.88
CA LYS A 62 10.75 18.24 -15.15
C LYS A 62 11.76 19.21 -14.52
N GLU A 63 11.57 20.51 -14.70
CA GLU A 63 12.42 21.57 -14.16
C GLU A 63 12.47 21.57 -12.63
N ASN A 64 11.37 21.16 -11.99
CA ASN A 64 11.20 21.04 -10.53
C ASN A 64 11.57 19.65 -9.97
N GLY A 65 12.25 18.81 -10.75
CA GLY A 65 12.89 17.61 -10.25
C GLY A 65 11.98 16.38 -10.14
N PHE A 66 10.79 16.40 -10.73
CA PHE A 66 9.93 15.22 -10.81
C PHE A 66 10.46 14.19 -11.82
N GLY A 67 10.14 12.92 -11.58
CA GLY A 67 10.47 11.78 -12.44
C GLY A 67 9.34 11.33 -13.37
N GLY A 68 8.11 11.71 -13.05
CA GLY A 68 6.94 11.34 -13.82
C GLY A 68 5.65 11.88 -13.19
N VAL A 69 4.53 11.52 -13.82
CA VAL A 69 3.19 11.87 -13.39
C VAL A 69 2.24 10.68 -13.45
N GLU A 70 1.18 10.73 -12.66
CA GLU A 70 -0.01 9.90 -12.86
C GLU A 70 -1.14 10.80 -13.36
N ILE A 71 -1.73 10.54 -14.53
CA ILE A 71 -2.93 11.26 -14.97
C ILE A 71 -4.12 10.75 -14.16
N ALA A 72 -4.74 11.64 -13.38
CA ALA A 72 -5.96 11.36 -12.63
C ALA A 72 -7.11 12.21 -13.15
N TRP A 73 -8.11 11.57 -13.76
CA TRP A 73 -9.24 12.26 -14.38
C TRP A 73 -10.38 12.44 -13.39
N VAL A 74 -10.80 13.69 -13.19
CA VAL A 74 -11.83 14.07 -12.22
C VAL A 74 -12.93 14.92 -12.87
N TYR A 75 -13.93 15.29 -12.07
CA TYR A 75 -15.03 16.17 -12.44
C TYR A 75 -14.60 17.55 -12.98
N PRO A 76 -15.49 18.29 -13.67
CA PRO A 76 -15.24 19.69 -14.04
C PRO A 76 -15.30 20.60 -12.81
N LEU A 77 -14.50 21.67 -12.77
CA LEU A 77 -14.38 22.57 -11.61
C LEU A 77 -15.72 23.18 -11.14
N ASN A 78 -16.68 23.39 -12.05
CA ASN A 78 -17.99 23.94 -11.72
C ASN A 78 -18.83 23.00 -10.81
N ARG A 79 -18.54 21.70 -10.77
CA ARG A 79 -19.18 20.76 -9.83
C ARG A 79 -19.06 21.23 -8.38
N LEU A 80 -17.95 21.89 -8.02
CA LEU A 80 -17.74 22.39 -6.66
C LEU A 80 -18.76 23.46 -6.24
N LYS A 81 -19.41 24.11 -7.20
CA LYS A 81 -20.43 25.14 -6.94
C LYS A 81 -21.83 24.54 -6.72
N ARG A 82 -22.01 23.23 -6.96
CA ARG A 82 -23.24 22.41 -6.74
C ARG A 82 -24.55 22.93 -7.35
N ASP A 83 -24.55 24.08 -8.01
CA ASP A 83 -25.68 24.77 -8.63
C ASP A 83 -25.71 24.63 -10.17
N THR A 84 -24.63 24.13 -10.76
CA THR A 84 -24.50 23.99 -12.21
C THR A 84 -24.72 22.55 -12.66
N VAL A 85 -25.81 22.34 -13.39
CA VAL A 85 -26.13 21.12 -14.15
C VAL A 85 -25.71 21.22 -15.63
N ASN A 86 -25.05 22.31 -16.01
CA ASN A 86 -24.59 22.49 -17.38
C ASN A 86 -23.32 21.67 -17.64
N ILE A 87 -23.26 21.03 -18.79
CA ILE A 87 -22.06 20.34 -19.28
C ILE A 87 -20.98 21.38 -19.59
N THR A 88 -19.90 21.40 -18.81
CA THR A 88 -18.65 22.11 -19.14
C THR A 88 -18.04 21.54 -20.43
N PRO A 89 -17.63 22.36 -21.41
CA PRO A 89 -16.93 21.89 -22.60
C PRO A 89 -15.67 21.09 -22.27
N ARG A 90 -15.50 19.92 -22.90
CA ARG A 90 -14.40 18.95 -22.66
C ARG A 90 -14.32 17.96 -23.82
N GLN A 91 -13.18 17.29 -23.99
CA GLN A 91 -13.16 16.05 -24.77
C GLN A 91 -14.00 14.97 -24.06
N PRO A 92 -14.94 14.28 -24.73
CA PRO A 92 -15.78 13.28 -24.07
C PRO A 92 -14.98 12.10 -23.51
N TRP A 93 -15.46 11.50 -22.42
CA TRP A 93 -14.81 10.36 -21.78
C TRP A 93 -14.65 9.18 -22.75
N GLN A 94 -13.45 8.61 -22.83
CA GLN A 94 -13.07 7.55 -23.78
C GLN A 94 -13.32 7.88 -25.27
N SER A 95 -13.42 9.16 -25.64
CA SER A 95 -13.49 9.58 -27.05
C SER A 95 -12.14 9.42 -27.74
N LYS A 96 -12.17 9.40 -29.08
CA LYS A 96 -10.95 9.43 -29.90
C LYS A 96 -10.10 10.67 -29.62
N GLU A 97 -10.74 11.83 -29.47
CA GLU A 97 -10.07 13.11 -29.19
C GLU A 97 -9.33 13.08 -27.84
N LEU A 98 -9.96 12.56 -26.78
CA LEU A 98 -9.30 12.41 -25.49
C LEU A 98 -8.16 11.38 -25.57
N ALA A 99 -8.36 10.26 -26.27
CA ALA A 99 -7.33 9.24 -26.44
C ALA A 99 -6.09 9.79 -27.17
N GLU A 100 -6.27 10.61 -28.20
CA GLU A 100 -5.18 11.28 -28.93
C GLU A 100 -4.41 12.26 -28.04
N ILE A 101 -5.11 13.00 -27.18
CA ILE A 101 -4.51 13.89 -26.19
C ILE A 101 -3.68 13.11 -25.16
N VAL A 102 -4.21 12.00 -24.62
CA VAL A 102 -3.49 11.15 -23.66
C VAL A 102 -2.28 10.48 -24.30
N ALA A 103 -2.38 10.04 -25.56
CA ALA A 103 -1.26 9.51 -26.33
C ALA A 103 -0.15 10.57 -26.50
N PHE A 104 -0.52 11.79 -26.90
CA PHE A 104 0.43 12.90 -27.00
C PHE A 104 1.12 13.19 -25.66
N THR A 105 0.37 13.19 -24.55
CA THR A 105 0.93 13.39 -23.21
C THR A 105 2.02 12.39 -22.88
N ARG A 106 1.76 11.09 -23.10
CA ARG A 106 2.75 10.04 -22.90
C ARG A 106 3.98 10.27 -23.78
N ASP A 107 3.78 10.49 -25.09
CA ASP A 107 4.88 10.64 -26.04
C ASP A 107 5.76 11.84 -25.73
N TYR A 108 5.16 12.97 -25.35
CA TYR A 108 5.91 14.16 -24.95
C TYR A 108 6.66 13.95 -23.63
N ALA A 109 6.02 13.35 -22.62
CA ALA A 109 6.68 13.03 -21.36
C ALA A 109 7.91 12.14 -21.58
N GLU A 110 7.77 11.09 -22.38
CA GLU A 110 8.88 10.20 -22.73
C GLU A 110 10.01 10.95 -23.46
N LYS A 111 9.67 11.81 -24.43
CA LYS A 111 10.63 12.65 -25.16
C LYS A 111 11.48 13.51 -24.22
N ILE A 112 10.91 14.04 -23.14
CA ILE A 112 11.63 14.86 -22.16
C ILE A 112 12.17 14.05 -20.97
N GLY A 113 12.05 12.72 -21.00
CA GLY A 113 12.53 11.80 -19.96
C GLY A 113 11.74 11.89 -18.65
N LEU A 114 10.42 12.05 -18.74
CA LEU A 114 9.45 11.77 -17.69
C LEU A 114 8.69 10.48 -18.04
N ALA A 115 8.15 9.81 -17.02
CA ALA A 115 7.23 8.70 -17.19
C ALA A 115 5.78 9.13 -16.87
N VAL A 116 4.82 8.35 -17.37
CA VAL A 116 3.39 8.62 -17.22
C VAL A 116 2.68 7.34 -16.80
N ASP A 117 1.93 7.43 -15.72
CA ASP A 117 0.95 6.43 -15.31
C ASP A 117 -0.46 6.98 -15.48
N PHE A 118 -1.45 6.11 -15.34
CA PHE A 118 -2.85 6.47 -15.47
C PHE A 118 -3.62 5.91 -14.27
N THR A 119 -4.48 6.69 -13.62
CA THR A 119 -5.57 6.08 -12.84
C THR A 119 -6.34 5.10 -13.75
N PHE A 120 -7.05 4.09 -13.26
CA PHE A 120 -7.74 3.11 -14.13
C PHE A 120 -9.26 3.29 -14.15
N GLY A 121 -9.70 4.54 -14.18
CA GLY A 121 -11.09 4.92 -14.25
C GLY A 121 -11.27 6.42 -14.19
N THR A 122 -12.47 6.91 -14.52
CA THR A 122 -12.79 8.31 -14.29
C THR A 122 -13.19 8.50 -12.83
N LEU A 123 -12.27 9.04 -12.02
CA LEU A 123 -12.32 8.98 -10.56
C LEU A 123 -12.20 7.52 -10.05
N TRP A 124 -12.52 7.31 -8.78
CA TRP A 124 -12.61 6.03 -8.08
C TRP A 124 -13.91 6.01 -7.26
N PRO A 125 -14.44 4.81 -6.92
CA PRO A 125 -14.01 3.49 -7.40
C PRO A 125 -14.30 3.28 -8.90
N PHE A 126 -13.90 2.14 -9.46
CA PHE A 126 -14.09 1.86 -10.89
C PHE A 126 -15.57 1.90 -11.30
N GLY A 127 -15.88 2.80 -12.23
CA GLY A 127 -17.25 3.03 -12.70
C GLY A 127 -17.30 4.13 -13.76
N ASP A 128 -18.30 4.06 -14.62
CA ASP A 128 -18.60 5.08 -15.63
C ASP A 128 -20.07 5.00 -16.06
N SER A 129 -20.51 5.91 -16.92
CA SER A 129 -21.88 5.91 -17.46
C SER A 129 -22.23 4.68 -18.30
N LYS A 130 -21.25 3.84 -18.65
CA LYS A 130 -21.40 2.65 -19.51
C LYS A 130 -21.53 1.35 -18.71
N VAL A 131 -21.34 1.38 -17.39
CA VAL A 131 -21.62 0.23 -16.51
C VAL A 131 -23.13 0.05 -16.41
N ARG A 132 -23.62 -1.14 -16.76
CA ARG A 132 -25.06 -1.46 -16.72
C ARG A 132 -25.46 -1.91 -15.31
N PRO A 133 -26.73 -1.77 -14.88
CA PRO A 133 -27.18 -2.18 -13.55
C PRO A 133 -26.81 -3.62 -13.18
N GLU A 134 -26.90 -4.56 -14.12
CA GLU A 134 -26.54 -5.97 -13.88
C GLU A 134 -25.02 -6.22 -13.78
N GLU A 135 -24.20 -5.23 -14.11
CA GLU A 135 -22.73 -5.23 -13.98
C GLU A 135 -22.27 -4.42 -12.75
N ALA A 136 -23.19 -3.81 -12.00
CA ALA A 136 -22.89 -2.91 -10.91
C ALA A 136 -22.88 -3.60 -9.55
N VAL A 137 -22.13 -3.02 -8.60
CA VAL A 137 -22.02 -3.54 -7.23
C VAL A 137 -23.39 -3.73 -6.59
N MET A 138 -23.51 -4.79 -5.78
CA MET A 138 -24.74 -5.19 -5.10
C MET A 138 -24.60 -5.12 -3.58
N ARG A 139 -25.74 -4.98 -2.90
CA ARG A 139 -25.85 -5.02 -1.44
C ARG A 139 -26.92 -6.03 -1.02
N TYR A 140 -26.63 -6.82 0.01
CA TYR A 140 -27.58 -7.79 0.55
C TYR A 140 -28.86 -7.10 1.04
N GLY A 141 -30.00 -7.72 0.71
CA GLY A 141 -31.33 -7.24 1.10
C GLY A 141 -31.89 -6.11 0.23
N ASP A 142 -31.13 -5.62 -0.77
CA ASP A 142 -31.58 -4.52 -1.64
C ASP A 142 -31.08 -4.71 -3.07
N SER A 143 -31.87 -5.42 -3.89
CA SER A 143 -31.53 -5.74 -5.28
C SER A 143 -31.63 -4.56 -6.25
N LEU A 144 -32.19 -3.42 -5.81
CA LEU A 144 -32.34 -2.21 -6.62
C LEU A 144 -31.24 -1.19 -6.32
N TRP A 145 -30.51 -1.37 -5.23
CA TRP A 145 -29.42 -0.49 -4.86
C TRP A 145 -28.18 -0.77 -5.70
N HIS A 146 -27.59 0.30 -6.22
CA HIS A 146 -26.28 0.33 -6.84
C HIS A 146 -25.54 1.58 -6.38
N GLN A 147 -24.24 1.47 -6.17
CA GLN A 147 -23.41 2.64 -5.89
C GLN A 147 -23.26 3.50 -7.14
N GLU A 148 -23.60 4.79 -7.04
CA GLU A 148 -23.43 5.76 -8.11
C GLU A 148 -22.06 6.45 -8.05
N ILE A 149 -21.46 6.72 -9.20
CA ILE A 149 -20.32 7.64 -9.34
C ILE A 149 -20.82 9.00 -9.84
N THR A 150 -20.66 10.03 -9.00
CA THR A 150 -21.26 11.37 -9.24
C THR A 150 -20.22 12.49 -9.39
N ALA A 151 -18.94 12.15 -9.34
CA ALA A 151 -17.83 13.10 -9.48
C ALA A 151 -16.86 12.69 -10.60
N SER A 152 -17.37 11.95 -11.59
CA SER A 152 -16.59 11.55 -12.75
C SER A 152 -16.39 12.72 -13.74
N TRP A 153 -15.53 12.48 -14.72
CA TRP A 153 -15.30 13.29 -15.92
C TRP A 153 -16.58 13.56 -16.70
N GLU A 154 -17.60 12.71 -16.53
CA GLU A 154 -18.88 12.79 -17.23
C GLU A 154 -19.91 13.68 -16.51
N TYR A 155 -19.60 14.18 -15.30
CA TYR A 155 -20.51 15.06 -14.55
C TYR A 155 -21.07 16.20 -15.44
N PRO A 156 -22.39 16.43 -15.44
CA PRO A 156 -23.39 15.96 -14.47
C PRO A 156 -23.97 14.55 -14.70
N VAL A 157 -23.55 13.82 -15.74
CA VAL A 157 -24.00 12.45 -15.97
C VAL A 157 -23.47 11.55 -14.85
N LYS A 158 -24.37 10.79 -14.23
CA LYS A 158 -24.03 9.79 -13.22
C LYS A 158 -23.68 8.46 -13.90
N GLY A 159 -22.73 7.74 -13.32
CA GLY A 159 -22.42 6.36 -13.70
C GLY A 159 -22.68 5.38 -12.56
N LEU A 160 -22.43 4.11 -12.81
CA LEU A 160 -22.49 3.04 -11.79
C LEU A 160 -21.10 2.48 -11.51
N VAL A 161 -20.87 2.10 -10.26
CA VAL A 161 -19.66 1.40 -9.83
C VAL A 161 -19.76 -0.07 -10.24
N VAL A 162 -18.73 -0.58 -10.92
CA VAL A 162 -18.68 -1.97 -11.39
C VAL A 162 -18.67 -2.93 -10.20
N ASP A 163 -19.35 -4.08 -10.33
CA ASP A 163 -19.24 -5.16 -9.36
C ASP A 163 -17.84 -5.76 -9.44
N HIS A 164 -17.01 -5.46 -8.44
CA HIS A 164 -15.65 -5.97 -8.33
C HIS A 164 -15.63 -7.49 -8.12
N PHE A 165 -16.71 -8.09 -7.62
CA PHE A 165 -16.79 -9.53 -7.43
C PHE A 165 -17.25 -10.27 -8.68
N ASN A 166 -17.84 -9.59 -9.67
CA ASN A 166 -18.22 -10.21 -10.94
C ASN A 166 -17.06 -10.10 -11.96
N PRO A 167 -16.35 -11.20 -12.25
CA PRO A 167 -15.17 -11.14 -13.11
C PRO A 167 -15.51 -10.73 -14.55
N GLU A 168 -16.67 -11.09 -15.07
CA GLU A 168 -17.10 -10.72 -16.42
C GLU A 168 -17.44 -9.23 -16.51
N ALA A 169 -18.09 -8.67 -15.47
CA ALA A 169 -18.40 -7.25 -15.41
C ALA A 169 -17.11 -6.41 -15.35
N PHE A 170 -16.17 -6.80 -14.47
CA PHE A 170 -14.89 -6.13 -14.37
C PHE A 170 -14.06 -6.24 -15.65
N GLU A 171 -14.00 -7.41 -16.28
CA GLU A 171 -13.28 -7.59 -17.55
C GLU A 171 -13.84 -6.68 -18.66
N LYS A 172 -15.17 -6.60 -18.80
CA LYS A 172 -15.80 -5.68 -19.76
C LYS A 172 -15.43 -4.23 -19.49
N TYR A 173 -15.39 -3.80 -18.22
CA TYR A 173 -14.94 -2.46 -17.85
C TYR A 173 -13.45 -2.25 -18.21
N ALA A 174 -12.58 -3.17 -17.77
CA ALA A 174 -11.14 -3.10 -17.97
C ALA A 174 -10.77 -3.04 -19.46
N MET A 175 -11.44 -3.81 -20.31
CA MET A 175 -11.19 -3.80 -21.76
C MET A 175 -11.59 -2.47 -22.43
N ARG A 176 -12.60 -1.76 -21.92
CA ARG A 176 -12.91 -0.39 -22.38
C ARG A 176 -11.78 0.57 -22.04
N MET A 177 -11.27 0.49 -20.80
CA MET A 177 -10.15 1.32 -20.34
C MET A 177 -8.86 1.03 -21.12
N LEU A 178 -8.51 -0.25 -21.29
CA LEU A 178 -7.32 -0.66 -22.05
C LEU A 178 -7.38 -0.25 -23.53
N LYS A 179 -8.58 -0.21 -24.13
CA LYS A 179 -8.78 0.29 -25.49
C LYS A 179 -8.61 1.81 -25.59
N PHE A 180 -8.98 2.54 -24.54
CA PHE A 180 -8.86 3.99 -24.45
C PHE A 180 -7.42 4.45 -24.21
N LEU A 181 -6.70 3.75 -23.33
CA LEU A 181 -5.34 4.12 -22.95
C LEU A 181 -4.34 3.85 -24.09
N PRO A 182 -3.31 4.72 -24.24
CA PRO A 182 -2.35 4.57 -25.31
C PRO A 182 -1.38 3.43 -24.95
N LYS A 183 -1.25 2.44 -25.85
CA LYS A 183 -0.44 1.23 -25.60
C LYS A 183 1.01 1.57 -25.21
N PRO A 184 1.60 0.95 -24.17
CA PRO A 184 2.97 1.22 -23.77
C PRO A 184 3.93 1.05 -24.96
N ALA A 185 4.88 1.99 -25.13
CA ALA A 185 5.88 1.90 -26.20
C ALA A 185 6.81 0.68 -25.99
N ARG A 186 7.03 0.30 -24.73
CA ARG A 186 7.66 -0.95 -24.31
C ARG A 186 6.83 -1.58 -23.19
N PRO A 187 6.81 -2.92 -23.07
CA PRO A 187 6.19 -3.57 -21.93
C PRO A 187 6.74 -3.02 -20.62
N ASN A 188 5.85 -2.86 -19.64
CA ASN A 188 6.15 -2.44 -18.27
C ASN A 188 6.71 -1.01 -18.14
N GLN A 189 6.47 -0.17 -19.14
CA GLN A 189 6.90 1.24 -19.13
C GLN A 189 5.94 2.17 -18.37
N ASN A 190 4.65 1.86 -18.40
CA ASN A 190 3.58 2.62 -17.77
C ASN A 190 2.82 1.71 -16.80
N ALA A 191 2.37 2.25 -15.67
CA ALA A 191 1.42 1.57 -14.80
C ALA A 191 0.01 2.12 -14.98
N CYS A 192 -0.97 1.24 -14.81
CA CYS A 192 -2.33 1.65 -14.48
C CYS A 192 -2.47 1.58 -12.96
N PHE A 193 -3.16 2.56 -12.38
CA PHE A 193 -3.30 2.76 -10.95
C PHE A 193 -4.74 2.52 -10.49
N ILE A 194 -4.90 1.76 -9.42
CA ILE A 194 -6.15 1.65 -8.66
C ILE A 194 -5.99 2.39 -7.32
N ASP A 195 -6.90 3.32 -7.06
CA ASP A 195 -6.97 4.05 -5.79
C ASP A 195 -7.45 3.14 -4.64
N SER A 196 -7.51 3.68 -3.43
CA SER A 196 -8.03 3.01 -2.25
C SER A 196 -9.47 2.49 -2.47
N TRP A 197 -9.85 1.49 -1.69
CA TRP A 197 -11.15 0.84 -1.85
C TRP A 197 -12.27 1.75 -1.34
N GLU A 198 -13.01 2.33 -2.27
CA GLU A 198 -14.18 3.19 -1.98
C GLU A 198 -15.51 2.57 -2.44
N VAL A 199 -15.55 1.25 -2.63
CA VAL A 199 -16.82 0.51 -2.83
C VAL A 199 -17.47 0.30 -1.47
N GLU A 200 -18.75 0.65 -1.32
CA GLU A 200 -19.50 0.49 -0.06
C GLU A 200 -19.41 -0.95 0.45
N THR A 201 -18.87 -1.13 1.66
CA THR A 201 -18.56 -2.45 2.21
C THR A 201 -19.66 -3.00 3.12
N ARG A 202 -20.60 -2.18 3.58
CA ARG A 202 -21.72 -2.64 4.39
C ARG A 202 -22.66 -3.50 3.56
N LYS A 203 -22.75 -4.77 3.97
CA LYS A 203 -23.62 -5.82 3.41
C LYS A 203 -23.28 -6.06 1.94
N LEU A 204 -22.01 -5.87 1.56
CA LEU A 204 -21.51 -6.08 0.21
C LEU A 204 -21.89 -7.49 -0.30
N TRP A 205 -22.39 -7.56 -1.53
CA TRP A 205 -22.94 -8.79 -2.08
C TRP A 205 -22.61 -8.94 -3.56
N THR A 206 -22.89 -10.10 -4.11
CA THR A 206 -22.85 -10.35 -5.56
C THR A 206 -23.79 -11.51 -5.90
N LYS A 207 -24.02 -11.74 -7.19
CA LYS A 207 -24.84 -12.85 -7.65
C LYS A 207 -24.30 -14.20 -7.16
N ASP A 208 -25.20 -15.08 -6.72
CA ASP A 208 -24.90 -16.43 -6.23
C ASP A 208 -24.01 -16.48 -4.96
N PHE A 209 -23.88 -15.37 -4.22
CA PHE A 209 -23.06 -15.31 -3.01
C PHE A 209 -23.52 -16.32 -1.95
N GLU A 210 -24.83 -16.46 -1.73
CA GLU A 210 -25.39 -17.43 -0.77
C GLU A 210 -25.01 -18.87 -1.10
N LYS A 211 -24.95 -19.22 -2.39
CA LYS A 211 -24.53 -20.55 -2.85
C LYS A 211 -23.03 -20.75 -2.64
N MET A 212 -22.21 -19.75 -2.99
CA MET A 212 -20.77 -19.78 -2.74
C MET A 212 -20.48 -19.92 -1.25
N PHE A 213 -21.23 -19.21 -0.41
CA PHE A 213 -21.11 -19.28 1.04
C PHE A 213 -21.47 -20.66 1.59
N PHE A 214 -22.62 -21.19 1.21
CA PHE A 214 -23.07 -22.51 1.65
C PHE A 214 -22.08 -23.62 1.24
N LEU A 215 -21.52 -23.54 0.03
CA LEU A 215 -20.52 -24.50 -0.45
C LEU A 215 -19.21 -24.44 0.36
N GLU A 216 -18.79 -23.26 0.83
CA GLU A 216 -17.55 -23.10 1.58
C GLU A 216 -17.71 -23.44 3.07
N TYR A 217 -18.84 -23.08 3.69
CA TYR A 217 -19.03 -23.16 5.16
C TYR A 217 -20.10 -24.16 5.61
N GLY A 218 -20.91 -24.69 4.70
CA GLY A 218 -21.90 -25.72 5.01
C GLY A 218 -23.16 -25.23 5.74
N TYR A 219 -23.41 -23.91 5.78
CA TYR A 219 -24.62 -23.33 6.37
C TYR A 219 -25.07 -22.06 5.60
N ASP A 220 -26.33 -21.65 5.79
CA ASP A 220 -26.89 -20.44 5.18
C ASP A 220 -26.57 -19.19 6.02
N ILE A 221 -25.95 -18.19 5.41
CA ILE A 221 -25.58 -16.93 6.07
C ILE A 221 -26.75 -15.96 6.21
N GLN A 222 -27.76 -16.07 5.34
CA GLN A 222 -28.84 -15.09 5.21
C GLN A 222 -29.61 -14.81 6.53
N PRO A 223 -29.91 -15.81 7.39
CA PRO A 223 -30.60 -15.57 8.67
C PRO A 223 -29.85 -14.64 9.63
N TYR A 224 -28.54 -14.44 9.43
CA TYR A 224 -27.67 -13.66 10.31
C TYR A 224 -27.34 -12.27 9.77
N MET A 225 -27.63 -12.01 8.49
CA MET A 225 -27.17 -10.80 7.79
C MET A 225 -27.70 -9.49 8.37
N ASP A 226 -28.85 -9.49 9.05
CA ASP A 226 -29.40 -8.27 9.65
C ASP A 226 -28.66 -7.82 10.91
N SER A 227 -28.02 -8.74 11.64
CA SER A 227 -27.26 -8.46 12.86
C SER A 227 -25.77 -8.79 12.72
N ILE A 228 -25.29 -8.98 11.48
CA ILE A 228 -23.98 -9.58 11.19
C ILE A 228 -22.82 -8.83 11.84
N TYR A 229 -22.92 -7.50 12.01
CA TYR A 229 -21.84 -6.69 12.62
C TYR A 229 -21.80 -6.70 14.15
N SER A 230 -22.81 -7.27 14.81
CA SER A 230 -22.86 -7.28 16.27
C SER A 230 -21.98 -8.39 16.86
N GLU A 231 -21.43 -8.16 18.05
CA GLU A 231 -20.48 -9.07 18.72
C GLU A 231 -21.03 -10.50 18.87
N ALA A 232 -22.34 -10.66 19.11
CA ALA A 232 -22.99 -11.96 19.23
C ALA A 232 -22.89 -12.82 17.94
N TYR A 233 -22.64 -12.20 16.78
CA TYR A 233 -22.53 -12.86 15.48
C TYR A 233 -21.11 -12.80 14.90
N ALA A 234 -20.10 -12.46 15.70
CA ALA A 234 -18.72 -12.30 15.26
C ALA A 234 -18.16 -13.52 14.48
N GLY A 235 -18.51 -14.74 14.89
CA GLY A 235 -18.11 -15.95 14.15
C GLY A 235 -18.72 -16.02 12.75
N TYR A 236 -20.00 -15.66 12.60
CA TYR A 236 -20.68 -15.63 11.30
C TYR A 236 -20.12 -14.54 10.40
N TYR A 237 -19.84 -13.37 10.98
CA TYR A 237 -19.20 -12.27 10.27
C TYR A 237 -17.81 -12.62 9.80
N TYR A 238 -17.03 -13.34 10.60
CA TYR A 238 -15.70 -13.80 10.21
C TYR A 238 -15.77 -14.70 8.97
N ASP A 239 -16.67 -15.69 8.95
CA ASP A 239 -16.85 -16.58 7.79
C ASP A 239 -17.36 -15.81 6.56
N TYR A 240 -18.25 -14.83 6.76
CA TYR A 240 -18.68 -13.90 5.71
C TYR A 240 -17.49 -13.09 5.16
N MET A 241 -16.67 -12.50 6.03
CA MET A 241 -15.48 -11.74 5.66
C MET A 241 -14.43 -12.59 4.95
N LYS A 242 -14.30 -13.87 5.28
CA LYS A 242 -13.42 -14.79 4.56
C LYS A 242 -13.86 -14.97 3.10
N LEU A 243 -15.16 -15.14 2.83
CA LEU A 243 -15.65 -15.21 1.45
C LEU A 243 -15.50 -13.87 0.72
N ILE A 244 -15.88 -12.76 1.36
CA ILE A 244 -15.68 -11.41 0.83
C ILE A 244 -14.20 -11.20 0.47
N SER A 245 -13.28 -11.52 1.38
CA SER A 245 -11.84 -11.46 1.16
C SER A 245 -11.41 -12.29 -0.06
N LYS A 246 -11.94 -13.51 -0.21
CA LYS A 246 -11.61 -14.40 -1.34
C LYS A 246 -12.01 -13.76 -2.68
N LEU A 247 -13.20 -13.14 -2.73
CA LEU A 247 -13.71 -12.46 -3.93
C LEU A 247 -12.93 -11.16 -4.22
N THR A 248 -12.63 -10.35 -3.20
CA THR A 248 -11.80 -9.15 -3.30
C THR A 248 -10.39 -9.47 -3.80
N LEU A 249 -9.76 -10.54 -3.31
CA LEU A 249 -8.44 -10.97 -3.79
C LEU A 249 -8.50 -11.51 -5.22
N ARG A 250 -9.61 -12.13 -5.64
CA ARG A 250 -9.82 -12.54 -7.04
C ARG A 250 -9.84 -11.32 -7.96
N PHE A 251 -10.54 -10.26 -7.56
CA PHE A 251 -10.56 -8.98 -8.27
C PHE A 251 -9.15 -8.42 -8.48
N TYR A 252 -8.37 -8.24 -7.40
CA TYR A 252 -7.02 -7.70 -7.52
C TYR A 252 -6.11 -8.54 -8.41
N ARG A 253 -6.22 -9.87 -8.37
CA ARG A 253 -5.47 -10.77 -9.28
C ARG A 253 -5.90 -10.61 -10.73
N GLN A 254 -7.20 -10.45 -10.98
CA GLN A 254 -7.71 -10.22 -12.32
C GLN A 254 -7.26 -8.86 -12.86
N TYR A 255 -7.31 -7.81 -12.03
CA TYR A 255 -6.79 -6.48 -12.34
C TYR A 255 -5.31 -6.54 -12.74
N ASP A 256 -4.48 -7.15 -11.90
CA ASP A 256 -3.05 -7.33 -12.16
C ASP A 256 -2.77 -8.13 -13.45
N SER A 257 -3.45 -9.27 -13.60
CA SER A 257 -3.23 -10.17 -14.75
C SER A 257 -3.66 -9.54 -16.07
N LEU A 258 -4.79 -8.83 -16.10
CA LEU A 258 -5.28 -8.17 -17.31
C LEU A 258 -4.35 -7.04 -17.75
N LEU A 259 -3.83 -6.23 -16.81
CA LEU A 259 -2.89 -5.16 -17.12
C LEU A 259 -1.57 -5.72 -17.67
N ASN A 260 -0.99 -6.72 -16.99
CA ASN A 260 0.24 -7.37 -17.41
C ASN A 260 0.10 -8.01 -18.81
N ALA A 261 -1.03 -8.65 -19.09
CA ALA A 261 -1.31 -9.22 -20.41
C ALA A 261 -1.36 -8.17 -21.54
N HIS A 262 -1.59 -6.91 -21.21
CA HIS A 262 -1.62 -5.78 -22.15
C HIS A 262 -0.38 -4.88 -22.08
N GLY A 263 0.66 -5.31 -21.35
CA GLY A 263 1.96 -4.64 -21.26
C GLY A 263 2.03 -3.47 -20.27
N PHE A 264 1.00 -3.28 -19.45
CA PHE A 264 1.00 -2.32 -18.34
C PHE A 264 1.42 -2.98 -17.04
N LEU A 265 2.11 -2.23 -16.18
CA LEU A 265 2.24 -2.59 -14.78
C LEU A 265 0.94 -2.32 -14.03
N SER A 266 0.68 -3.06 -12.96
CA SER A 266 -0.35 -2.72 -12.00
C SER A 266 0.25 -1.96 -10.80
N ARG A 267 -0.29 -0.77 -10.51
CA ARG A 267 0.00 -0.04 -9.26
C ARG A 267 -1.28 0.07 -8.47
N GLY A 268 -1.25 -0.12 -7.16
CA GLY A 268 -2.51 -0.12 -6.42
C GLY A 268 -2.41 0.15 -4.94
N GLN A 269 -3.34 0.99 -4.48
CA GLN A 269 -3.74 1.01 -3.08
C GLN A 269 -4.73 -0.13 -2.82
N CYS A 270 -4.62 -0.74 -1.64
CA CYS A 270 -5.55 -1.77 -1.16
C CYS A 270 -6.19 -1.35 0.17
N ALA A 271 -5.86 -0.16 0.67
CA ALA A 271 -6.38 0.38 1.91
C ALA A 271 -7.91 0.49 1.82
N GLY A 272 -8.61 0.16 2.91
CA GLY A 272 -10.07 0.09 2.93
C GLY A 272 -10.69 -1.17 2.32
N ALA A 273 -9.91 -2.04 1.65
CA ALA A 273 -10.46 -3.23 1.01
C ALA A 273 -10.85 -4.31 2.05
N PRO A 274 -12.04 -4.93 1.94
CA PRO A 274 -12.51 -5.93 2.90
C PRO A 274 -11.85 -7.29 2.64
N CYS A 275 -10.55 -7.39 2.89
CA CYS A 275 -9.77 -8.59 2.58
C CYS A 275 -8.53 -8.76 3.44
N ASP A 276 -7.84 -9.89 3.24
CA ASP A 276 -6.47 -10.09 3.71
C ASP A 276 -5.58 -9.01 3.07
N ILE A 277 -5.32 -7.96 3.85
CA ILE A 277 -4.71 -6.73 3.35
C ILE A 277 -3.29 -6.98 2.84
N MET A 278 -2.58 -7.90 3.50
CA MET A 278 -1.21 -8.25 3.13
C MET A 278 -1.18 -9.03 1.83
N GLN A 279 -2.15 -9.93 1.61
CA GLN A 279 -2.29 -10.59 0.31
C GLN A 279 -2.67 -9.60 -0.78
N ALA A 280 -3.59 -8.66 -0.51
CA ALA A 280 -3.98 -7.64 -1.49
C ALA A 280 -2.76 -6.83 -1.95
N TYR A 281 -1.96 -6.32 -1.01
CA TYR A 281 -0.73 -5.59 -1.33
C TYR A 281 0.38 -6.46 -1.92
N SER A 282 0.30 -7.78 -1.82
CA SER A 282 1.22 -8.70 -2.50
C SER A 282 0.90 -8.89 -3.98
N ILE A 283 -0.26 -8.44 -4.47
CA ILE A 283 -0.72 -8.68 -5.85
C ILE A 283 -0.18 -7.63 -6.83
N PRO A 284 -0.47 -6.31 -6.71
CA PRO A 284 -0.05 -5.33 -7.72
C PRO A 284 1.47 -5.25 -7.89
N ASP A 285 1.99 -5.14 -9.12
CA ASP A 285 3.42 -5.01 -9.42
C ASP A 285 4.10 -3.98 -8.52
N ILE A 286 3.41 -2.86 -8.29
CA ILE A 286 3.84 -1.77 -7.41
C ILE A 286 2.74 -1.53 -6.36
N PRO A 287 2.90 -2.01 -5.12
CA PRO A 287 1.97 -1.68 -4.05
C PRO A 287 2.14 -0.21 -3.62
N GLU A 288 1.02 0.48 -3.43
CA GLU A 288 0.96 1.88 -3.01
C GLU A 288 0.26 2.03 -1.65
N THR A 289 0.88 2.77 -0.73
CA THR A 289 0.25 3.22 0.51
C THR A 289 -0.27 4.66 0.38
N GLU A 290 -0.86 5.18 1.45
CA GLU A 290 -1.18 6.58 1.62
C GLU A 290 -0.56 7.11 2.93
N ALA A 291 -0.69 8.41 3.18
CA ALA A 291 -0.19 9.07 4.38
C ALA A 291 -1.29 9.91 5.04
N LEU A 292 -1.35 9.82 6.37
CA LEU A 292 -2.30 10.47 7.29
C LEU A 292 -3.73 9.92 7.29
N LEU A 293 -4.44 9.84 6.16
CA LEU A 293 -5.74 9.15 6.19
C LEU A 293 -5.55 7.68 6.62
N PHE A 294 -4.38 7.12 6.32
CA PHE A 294 -3.76 6.03 7.04
C PHE A 294 -2.47 6.52 7.71
N GLU A 295 -2.31 6.26 9.01
CA GLU A 295 -1.13 6.71 9.75
C GLU A 295 0.16 6.14 9.15
N PRO A 296 1.32 6.84 9.23
CA PRO A 296 2.56 6.40 8.59
C PRO A 296 2.97 4.95 8.90
N HIS A 297 2.66 4.46 10.09
CA HIS A 297 2.93 3.08 10.51
C HIS A 297 2.19 2.02 9.68
N PHE A 298 1.02 2.34 9.11
CA PHE A 298 0.29 1.46 8.21
C PHE A 298 1.14 1.05 7.00
N SER A 299 2.01 1.95 6.53
CA SER A 299 2.95 1.68 5.43
C SER A 299 3.84 0.46 5.69
N ARG A 300 4.06 0.07 6.96
CA ARG A 300 4.81 -1.14 7.30
C ARG A 300 4.09 -2.42 6.87
N ILE A 301 2.76 -2.45 6.84
CA ILE A 301 1.97 -3.56 6.30
C ILE A 301 2.26 -3.70 4.80
N VAL A 302 2.23 -2.58 4.07
CA VAL A 302 2.50 -2.51 2.63
C VAL A 302 3.95 -2.92 2.34
N ALA A 303 4.92 -2.35 3.07
CA ALA A 303 6.33 -2.66 2.93
C ALA A 303 6.66 -4.12 3.29
N SER A 304 5.98 -4.69 4.28
CA SER A 304 6.12 -6.11 4.61
C SER A 304 5.61 -7.00 3.48
N SER A 305 4.44 -6.69 2.94
CA SER A 305 3.82 -7.41 1.82
C SER A 305 4.69 -7.36 0.55
N ALA A 306 5.22 -6.18 0.22
CA ALA A 306 6.14 -6.00 -0.89
C ALA A 306 7.41 -6.85 -0.70
N ALA A 307 8.06 -6.74 0.46
CA ALA A 307 9.31 -7.44 0.73
C ALA A 307 9.16 -8.98 0.76
N LEU A 308 8.05 -9.51 1.27
CA LEU A 308 7.75 -10.95 1.27
C LEU A 308 7.34 -11.48 -0.11
N SER A 309 6.75 -10.64 -0.97
CA SER A 309 6.44 -10.98 -2.37
C SER A 309 7.60 -10.71 -3.34
N GLY A 310 8.76 -10.31 -2.84
CA GLY A 310 9.96 -10.06 -3.67
C GLY A 310 9.95 -8.73 -4.42
N LYS A 311 9.04 -7.82 -4.08
CA LYS A 311 8.91 -6.49 -4.68
C LYS A 311 9.83 -5.48 -4.01
N ASN A 312 10.36 -4.57 -4.81
CA ASN A 312 11.37 -3.61 -4.37
C ASN A 312 10.85 -2.19 -4.20
N ILE A 313 9.85 -1.82 -5.00
CA ILE A 313 9.27 -0.49 -5.01
C ILE A 313 8.01 -0.50 -4.16
N ILE A 314 7.92 0.46 -3.25
CA ILE A 314 6.74 0.73 -2.43
C ILE A 314 6.43 2.20 -2.60
N SER A 315 5.37 2.50 -3.36
CA SER A 315 4.95 3.88 -3.58
C SER A 315 4.03 4.37 -2.46
N SER A 316 3.91 5.68 -2.35
CA SER A 316 2.96 6.33 -1.45
C SER A 316 2.36 7.54 -2.12
N GLU A 317 1.04 7.58 -2.17
CA GLU A 317 0.33 8.84 -2.22
C GLU A 317 0.70 9.64 -0.95
N THR A 318 1.22 10.85 -1.13
CA THR A 318 1.87 11.60 -0.06
C THR A 318 1.40 13.04 -0.06
N PHE A 319 1.21 13.60 1.14
CA PHE A 319 0.77 14.97 1.43
C PHE A 319 -0.73 15.23 1.19
N THR A 320 -1.54 14.19 1.11
CA THR A 320 -3.01 14.30 1.08
C THR A 320 -3.52 14.93 2.37
N CYS A 321 -4.34 15.98 2.26
CA CYS A 321 -5.05 16.59 3.39
C CYS A 321 -4.19 16.89 4.64
N LEU A 322 -2.94 17.33 4.45
CA LEU A 322 -1.90 17.39 5.50
C LEU A 322 -2.39 17.94 6.86
N TYR A 323 -3.14 19.03 6.84
CA TYR A 323 -3.59 19.75 8.03
C TYR A 323 -5.08 19.58 8.38
N GLY A 324 -5.83 18.77 7.62
CA GLY A 324 -7.27 18.58 7.80
C GLY A 324 -8.00 18.16 6.53
N TRP A 325 -9.25 17.72 6.66
CA TRP A 325 -10.11 17.36 5.53
C TRP A 325 -11.41 18.19 5.46
N PRO A 326 -11.77 18.78 4.30
CA PRO A 326 -10.89 19.06 3.14
C PRO A 326 -9.63 19.83 3.54
N SER A 327 -8.62 19.88 2.67
CA SER A 327 -7.31 20.44 3.00
C SER A 327 -7.40 21.88 3.51
N ASP A 328 -6.87 22.08 4.71
CA ASP A 328 -6.62 23.40 5.28
C ASP A 328 -5.25 23.93 4.84
N HIS A 329 -5.06 25.25 4.92
CA HIS A 329 -3.79 25.94 4.61
C HIS A 329 -3.21 25.72 3.20
N ILE A 330 -4.05 25.46 2.19
CA ILE A 330 -3.62 25.37 0.79
C ILE A 330 -2.83 26.64 0.40
N ARG A 331 -1.65 26.46 -0.22
CA ARG A 331 -0.63 27.49 -0.57
C ARG A 331 0.18 28.05 0.60
N GLN A 332 -0.11 27.65 1.82
CA GLN A 332 0.59 28.11 3.03
C GLN A 332 1.36 26.97 3.70
N GLU A 333 1.51 25.83 3.03
CA GLU A 333 2.08 24.62 3.61
C GLU A 333 3.54 24.82 4.06
N ASN A 334 3.92 24.23 5.20
CA ASN A 334 5.29 24.26 5.68
C ASN A 334 6.09 23.09 5.09
N THR A 335 7.13 23.37 4.30
CA THR A 335 8.00 22.30 3.76
C THR A 335 8.63 21.44 4.85
N ALA A 336 8.90 22.00 6.04
CA ALA A 336 9.42 21.24 7.18
C ALA A 336 8.43 20.16 7.70
N ASP A 337 7.12 20.43 7.64
CA ASP A 337 6.07 19.48 8.02
C ASP A 337 5.96 18.36 6.96
N LEU A 338 6.02 18.72 5.67
CA LEU A 338 6.08 17.75 4.57
C LEU A 338 7.31 16.84 4.72
N LYS A 339 8.48 17.41 5.05
CA LYS A 339 9.69 16.62 5.29
C LYS A 339 9.50 15.66 6.47
N LEU A 340 8.90 16.12 7.58
CA LEU A 340 8.63 15.28 8.75
C LEU A 340 7.75 14.07 8.38
N LEU A 341 6.67 14.30 7.61
CA LEU A 341 5.80 13.22 7.14
C LEU A 341 6.51 12.25 6.20
N ALA A 342 7.27 12.76 5.23
CA ALA A 342 8.03 11.92 4.30
C ALA A 342 9.06 11.04 5.05
N ASP A 343 9.72 11.58 6.08
CA ASP A 343 10.66 10.84 6.91
C ASP A 343 9.96 9.71 7.69
N ALA A 344 8.74 9.93 8.18
CA ALA A 344 7.95 8.88 8.83
C ALA A 344 7.61 7.73 7.86
N LEU A 345 7.27 8.05 6.61
CA LEU A 345 6.98 7.05 5.58
C LEU A 345 8.23 6.25 5.20
N PHE A 346 9.38 6.91 5.01
CA PHE A 346 10.65 6.23 4.74
C PHE A 346 11.05 5.29 5.90
N ALA A 347 10.82 5.69 7.15
CA ALA A 347 11.06 4.86 8.33
C ALA A 347 10.07 3.68 8.47
N ASN A 348 8.98 3.66 7.68
CA ASN A 348 8.02 2.57 7.60
C ASN A 348 8.03 1.86 6.22
N GLY A 349 9.08 2.09 5.42
CA GLY A 349 9.44 1.25 4.27
C GLY A 349 9.02 1.78 2.90
N VAL A 350 8.34 2.93 2.82
CA VAL A 350 8.08 3.62 1.55
C VAL A 350 9.39 4.01 0.90
N ASN A 351 9.50 3.90 -0.42
CA ASN A 351 10.69 4.31 -1.17
C ASN A 351 10.40 4.89 -2.57
N GLN A 352 9.15 5.25 -2.83
CA GLN A 352 8.75 6.05 -3.98
C GLN A 352 7.62 7.02 -3.59
N ILE A 353 7.86 8.32 -3.72
CA ILE A 353 6.89 9.34 -3.33
C ILE A 353 6.07 9.79 -4.54
N PHE A 354 4.75 9.73 -4.42
CA PHE A 354 3.79 10.38 -5.30
C PHE A 354 3.16 11.54 -4.54
N TRP A 355 3.45 12.76 -4.96
CA TRP A 355 2.79 13.93 -4.40
C TRP A 355 1.31 13.91 -4.77
N HIS A 356 0.45 14.09 -3.78
CA HIS A 356 -0.97 14.34 -3.94
C HIS A 356 -1.22 15.86 -3.83
N GLY A 357 -1.26 16.61 -4.91
CA GLY A 357 -0.91 16.35 -6.29
C GLY A 357 -0.81 17.69 -7.03
N LYS A 358 -0.77 17.69 -8.35
CA LYS A 358 -0.70 18.90 -9.17
C LYS A 358 -1.99 19.03 -9.97
N PRO A 359 -2.77 20.11 -9.83
CA PRO A 359 -3.83 20.40 -10.78
C PRO A 359 -3.29 20.67 -12.20
N PHE A 360 -3.99 20.15 -13.21
CA PHE A 360 -3.77 20.52 -14.60
C PHE A 360 -4.05 22.01 -14.79
N THR A 361 -3.10 22.73 -15.37
CA THR A 361 -3.21 24.17 -15.63
C THR A 361 -3.36 24.45 -17.12
N ILE A 362 -4.23 25.39 -17.47
CA ILE A 362 -4.43 25.90 -18.83
C ILE A 362 -3.76 27.28 -18.95
N ASN A 363 -3.06 27.55 -20.05
CA ASN A 363 -2.33 28.81 -20.28
C ASN A 363 -1.39 29.17 -19.11
N ASP A 364 -0.77 28.18 -18.49
CA ASP A 364 0.17 28.35 -17.37
C ASP A 364 -0.44 29.08 -16.15
N THR A 365 -1.76 29.00 -15.98
CA THR A 365 -2.45 29.64 -14.84
C THR A 365 -2.30 28.83 -13.56
N ASP A 366 -1.75 29.45 -12.52
CA ASP A 366 -1.56 28.80 -11.21
C ASP A 366 -2.70 29.10 -10.22
N THR A 367 -3.95 28.99 -10.69
CA THR A 367 -5.16 29.37 -9.91
C THR A 367 -6.02 28.18 -9.49
N ILE A 368 -5.84 27.03 -10.12
CA ILE A 368 -6.66 25.82 -9.88
C ILE A 368 -6.15 25.11 -8.61
N GLN A 369 -7.07 24.58 -7.82
CA GLN A 369 -6.79 23.81 -6.61
C GLN A 369 -7.61 22.52 -6.61
N PHE A 370 -7.05 21.45 -6.05
CA PHE A 370 -7.78 20.24 -5.70
C PHE A 370 -7.92 20.17 -4.18
N TYR A 371 -9.12 19.89 -3.68
CA TYR A 371 -9.49 20.10 -2.27
C TYR A 371 -8.67 19.26 -1.28
N ALA A 372 -8.08 18.15 -1.71
CA ALA A 372 -7.30 17.24 -0.88
C ALA A 372 -5.78 17.36 -1.11
N SER A 373 -5.34 18.34 -1.90
CA SER A 373 -3.96 18.47 -2.37
C SER A 373 -3.17 19.54 -1.62
N VAL A 374 -1.87 19.32 -1.44
CA VAL A 374 -0.93 20.45 -1.27
C VAL A 374 -0.80 21.22 -2.59
N HIS A 375 -0.41 22.50 -2.52
CA HIS A 375 -0.27 23.32 -3.71
C HIS A 375 1.08 23.08 -4.44
N LEU A 376 1.03 22.38 -5.58
CA LEU A 376 2.15 22.23 -6.52
C LEU A 376 2.07 23.23 -7.68
N GLY A 377 2.65 24.42 -7.47
CA GLY A 377 2.65 25.49 -8.47
C GLY A 377 3.77 26.52 -8.31
N LYS A 378 3.71 27.56 -9.13
CA LYS A 378 4.70 28.66 -9.17
C LYS A 378 4.55 29.64 -8.01
N THR A 379 3.38 29.66 -7.39
CA THR A 379 3.03 30.52 -6.27
C THR A 379 2.83 29.70 -4.99
N GLY A 380 2.55 30.37 -3.87
CA GLY A 380 2.43 29.73 -2.56
C GLY A 380 3.77 29.53 -1.87
N LYS A 381 3.72 29.08 -0.62
CA LYS A 381 4.88 28.97 0.28
C LYS A 381 5.86 27.88 -0.15
N LEU A 382 5.38 26.82 -0.78
CA LEU A 382 6.22 25.70 -1.22
C LEU A 382 7.07 26.01 -2.46
N SER A 383 6.72 27.01 -3.28
CA SER A 383 7.22 27.13 -4.67
C SER A 383 8.74 27.14 -4.80
N ALA A 384 9.46 27.85 -3.91
CA ALA A 384 10.91 27.91 -3.91
C ALA A 384 11.58 26.61 -3.43
N ASP A 385 10.87 25.80 -2.65
CA ASP A 385 11.39 24.60 -2.01
C ASP A 385 11.13 23.31 -2.78
N ILE A 386 10.18 23.29 -3.74
CA ILE A 386 9.78 22.06 -4.45
C ILE A 386 10.99 21.33 -5.02
N LYS A 387 11.86 22.04 -5.75
CA LYS A 387 13.04 21.44 -6.39
C LYS A 387 14.07 20.91 -5.38
N PRO A 388 14.60 21.70 -4.41
CA PRO A 388 15.55 21.17 -3.44
C PRO A 388 14.94 20.08 -2.55
N PHE A 389 13.66 20.16 -2.21
CA PHE A 389 12.98 19.10 -1.46
C PHE A 389 12.85 17.82 -2.31
N ASN A 390 12.51 17.92 -3.60
CA ASN A 390 12.50 16.76 -4.50
C ASN A 390 13.89 16.12 -4.65
N GLN A 391 14.98 16.90 -4.59
CA GLN A 391 16.34 16.35 -4.57
C GLN A 391 16.59 15.52 -3.30
N TYR A 392 16.12 15.98 -2.14
CA TYR A 392 16.13 15.24 -0.89
C TYR A 392 15.37 13.91 -1.00
N LEU A 393 14.10 13.98 -1.43
CA LEU A 393 13.23 12.80 -1.60
C LEU A 393 13.86 11.79 -2.56
N THR A 394 14.47 12.26 -3.65
CA THR A 394 15.17 11.42 -4.62
C THR A 394 16.34 10.66 -3.96
N LYS A 395 17.16 11.37 -3.18
CA LYS A 395 18.36 10.80 -2.56
C LYS A 395 17.99 9.72 -1.54
N VAL A 396 17.01 9.99 -0.67
CA VAL A 396 16.55 9.00 0.32
C VAL A 396 15.92 7.79 -0.38
N SER A 397 15.03 8.02 -1.35
CA SER A 397 14.39 6.94 -2.13
C SER A 397 15.42 6.06 -2.84
N GLN A 398 16.47 6.64 -3.43
CA GLN A 398 17.53 5.87 -4.10
C GLN A 398 18.22 4.89 -3.15
N TYR A 399 18.58 5.32 -1.94
CA TYR A 399 19.16 4.42 -0.95
C TYR A 399 18.15 3.41 -0.40
N MET A 400 16.90 3.82 -0.17
CA MET A 400 15.85 2.94 0.35
C MET A 400 15.33 1.91 -0.67
N ARG A 401 15.69 2.06 -1.95
CA ARG A 401 15.50 1.04 -3.01
C ARG A 401 16.66 0.07 -3.16
N THR A 402 17.78 0.28 -2.45
CA THR A 402 18.97 -0.58 -2.60
C THR A 402 18.72 -1.98 -2.06
N GLY A 403 19.10 -3.00 -2.83
CA GLY A 403 19.08 -4.41 -2.40
C GLY A 403 17.70 -4.91 -1.96
N ARG A 404 17.58 -5.43 -0.74
CA ARG A 404 16.32 -5.88 -0.13
C ARG A 404 16.13 -5.31 1.27
N THR A 405 14.90 -5.35 1.80
CA THR A 405 14.63 -5.07 3.21
C THR A 405 15.43 -6.02 4.10
N TYR A 406 15.99 -5.48 5.19
CA TYR A 406 16.67 -6.26 6.21
C TYR A 406 15.88 -6.20 7.52
N SER A 407 15.53 -7.36 8.05
CA SER A 407 14.78 -7.54 9.28
C SER A 407 15.29 -8.79 9.98
N THR A 408 15.15 -8.85 11.31
CA THR A 408 15.52 -10.06 12.08
C THR A 408 14.33 -10.72 12.75
N LEU A 409 13.14 -10.10 12.74
CA LEU A 409 11.95 -10.57 13.44
C LEU A 409 10.69 -10.48 12.58
N ALA A 410 9.92 -11.56 12.54
CA ALA A 410 8.58 -11.59 11.97
C ALA A 410 7.52 -11.38 13.06
N LEU A 411 6.51 -10.55 12.80
CA LEU A 411 5.35 -10.31 13.66
C LEU A 411 4.09 -10.81 12.99
N TYR A 412 3.27 -11.60 13.68
CA TYR A 412 1.98 -12.00 13.13
C TYR A 412 0.99 -10.82 13.15
N LEU A 413 0.44 -10.46 11.99
CA LEU A 413 -0.54 -9.38 11.86
C LEU A 413 -1.88 -9.79 12.50
N PRO A 414 -2.53 -8.93 13.31
CA PRO A 414 -3.82 -9.23 13.97
C PRO A 414 -5.03 -9.14 13.00
N GLN A 415 -4.93 -9.76 11.83
CA GLN A 415 -5.96 -9.76 10.80
C GLN A 415 -7.25 -10.42 11.30
N GLU A 416 -7.14 -11.59 11.93
CA GLU A 416 -8.29 -12.34 12.42
C GLU A 416 -8.97 -11.63 13.60
N ASP A 417 -8.20 -10.97 14.45
CA ASP A 417 -8.73 -10.12 15.53
C ASP A 417 -9.56 -8.96 14.97
N ALA A 418 -9.05 -8.29 13.94
CA ALA A 418 -9.75 -7.19 13.27
C ALA A 418 -11.08 -7.66 12.67
N TRP A 419 -11.12 -8.83 12.06
CA TRP A 419 -12.35 -9.40 11.51
C TRP A 419 -13.32 -9.84 12.60
N MET A 420 -12.86 -10.44 13.69
CA MET A 420 -13.75 -10.84 14.79
C MET A 420 -14.40 -9.65 15.51
N LYS A 421 -13.83 -8.44 15.41
CA LYS A 421 -14.40 -7.23 16.02
C LYS A 421 -15.44 -6.50 15.17
N ALA A 422 -15.44 -6.71 13.85
CA ALA A 422 -16.30 -6.03 12.88
C ALA A 422 -16.13 -4.50 12.81
N GLU A 423 -16.73 -3.75 13.72
CA GLU A 423 -16.80 -2.28 13.70
C GLU A 423 -15.71 -1.65 14.57
N LEU A 424 -15.14 -0.55 14.07
CA LEU A 424 -14.35 0.35 14.89
C LEU A 424 -15.23 1.03 15.95
N PRO A 425 -14.69 1.36 17.13
CA PRO A 425 -15.35 2.30 18.04
C PRO A 425 -15.70 3.61 17.32
N ILE A 426 -16.85 4.20 17.61
CA ILE A 426 -17.41 5.33 16.86
C ILE A 426 -16.47 6.54 16.85
N GLU A 427 -15.70 6.74 17.93
CA GLU A 427 -14.70 7.79 18.09
C GLU A 427 -13.44 7.59 17.24
N LYS A 428 -13.29 6.42 16.61
CA LYS A 428 -12.25 6.09 15.64
C LYS A 428 -12.77 5.97 14.21
N GLN A 429 -14.08 6.16 14.00
CA GLN A 429 -14.67 6.09 12.67
C GLN A 429 -14.57 7.42 11.95
N PHE A 430 -14.30 7.35 10.64
CA PHE A 430 -14.54 8.45 9.72
C PHE A 430 -15.85 8.18 8.96
N LYS A 431 -16.42 9.22 8.35
CA LYS A 431 -17.63 9.07 7.52
C LYS A 431 -17.52 8.07 6.38
N TRP A 432 -16.29 7.72 5.99
CA TRP A 432 -15.95 6.76 4.94
C TRP A 432 -15.16 5.55 5.48
N ALA A 433 -14.99 5.42 6.79
CA ALA A 433 -14.18 4.38 7.41
C ALA A 433 -14.82 3.88 8.72
N TRP A 434 -15.21 2.61 8.77
CA TRP A 434 -16.04 2.09 9.86
C TRP A 434 -15.57 0.74 10.39
N GLY A 435 -14.78 -0.02 9.62
CA GLY A 435 -14.47 -1.41 9.95
C GLY A 435 -13.09 -1.58 10.58
N GLU A 436 -12.98 -2.44 11.60
CA GLU A 436 -11.68 -2.83 12.19
C GLU A 436 -10.78 -3.53 11.15
N TYR A 437 -11.40 -4.19 10.15
CA TYR A 437 -10.70 -4.83 9.04
C TYR A 437 -9.81 -3.87 8.23
N GLU A 438 -10.04 -2.56 8.30
CA GLU A 438 -9.23 -1.56 7.61
C GLU A 438 -7.82 -1.42 8.23
N MET A 439 -7.62 -1.90 9.46
CA MET A 439 -6.32 -1.94 10.14
C MET A 439 -5.59 -0.58 10.25
N ARG A 440 -6.36 0.53 10.23
CA ARG A 440 -5.85 1.92 10.30
C ARG A 440 -4.92 2.18 11.48
N TYR A 441 -5.21 1.55 12.62
CA TYR A 441 -4.56 1.82 13.90
C TYR A 441 -3.69 0.65 14.39
N VAL A 442 -3.30 -0.26 13.49
CA VAL A 442 -2.41 -1.38 13.87
C VAL A 442 -0.98 -0.88 14.03
N GLU A 443 -0.42 -1.11 15.22
CA GLU A 443 0.96 -0.77 15.55
C GLU A 443 1.78 -2.01 15.90
N ILE A 444 3.10 -1.90 15.73
CA ILE A 444 4.03 -2.94 16.18
C ILE A 444 4.26 -2.81 17.70
N PRO A 445 4.48 -3.91 18.43
CA PRO A 445 4.85 -3.84 19.85
C PRO A 445 6.17 -3.09 20.06
N ASP A 446 6.21 -2.15 21.00
CA ASP A 446 7.37 -1.27 21.22
C ASP A 446 8.68 -2.02 21.49
N GLN A 447 8.60 -3.15 22.20
CA GLN A 447 9.71 -4.04 22.54
C GLN A 447 10.38 -4.68 21.32
N THR A 448 9.71 -4.63 20.16
CA THR A 448 10.18 -5.24 18.91
C THR A 448 10.81 -4.25 17.93
N ARG A 449 10.71 -2.93 18.19
CA ARG A 449 11.15 -1.88 17.25
C ARG A 449 12.64 -1.98 16.88
N ASN A 450 13.47 -2.42 17.81
CA ASN A 450 14.91 -2.67 17.66
C ASN A 450 15.29 -3.73 16.62
N PHE A 451 14.35 -4.57 16.16
CA PHE A 451 14.59 -5.64 15.18
C PHE A 451 14.28 -5.24 13.73
N ASN A 452 13.82 -4.00 13.49
CA ASN A 452 13.15 -3.58 12.25
C ASN A 452 12.12 -4.62 11.79
N PRO A 453 11.10 -4.91 12.60
CA PRO A 453 10.24 -6.05 12.40
C PRO A 453 9.38 -5.90 11.14
N MET A 454 9.02 -7.04 10.55
CA MET A 454 8.08 -7.13 9.43
C MET A 454 6.83 -7.90 9.83
N TRP A 455 5.68 -7.45 9.34
CA TRP A 455 4.43 -8.19 9.46
C TRP A 455 4.46 -9.45 8.59
N VAL A 456 3.83 -10.52 9.07
CA VAL A 456 3.50 -11.76 8.36
C VAL A 456 2.05 -12.13 8.67
N ASN A 457 1.38 -12.82 7.76
CA ASN A 457 0.03 -13.37 7.96
C ASN A 457 0.04 -14.88 7.68
N GLY A 458 -1.11 -15.55 7.85
CA GLY A 458 -1.25 -16.97 7.58
C GLY A 458 -0.81 -17.39 6.18
N SER A 459 -1.12 -16.61 5.15
CA SER A 459 -0.74 -16.93 3.75
C SER A 459 0.77 -16.93 3.53
N PHE A 460 1.49 -15.96 4.10
CA PHE A 460 2.95 -15.91 4.02
C PHE A 460 3.58 -16.99 4.88
N LEU A 461 3.02 -17.30 6.06
CA LEU A 461 3.49 -18.43 6.86
C LEU A 461 3.36 -19.75 6.07
N GLN A 462 2.23 -20.03 5.42
CA GLN A 462 2.06 -21.25 4.63
C GLN A 462 3.08 -21.42 3.50
N ASN A 463 3.58 -20.31 2.95
CA ASN A 463 4.62 -20.30 1.92
C ASN A 463 6.06 -20.25 2.47
N SER A 464 6.24 -20.25 3.79
CA SER A 464 7.54 -20.14 4.45
C SER A 464 8.15 -21.50 4.79
N LYS A 465 9.48 -21.52 4.98
CA LYS A 465 10.23 -22.73 5.36
C LYS A 465 11.26 -22.41 6.43
N VAL A 466 11.47 -23.32 7.37
CA VAL A 466 12.58 -23.19 8.34
C VAL A 466 13.80 -23.97 7.86
N LYS A 467 14.97 -23.31 7.86
CA LYS A 467 16.28 -23.91 7.63
C LYS A 467 17.25 -23.40 8.70
N TYR A 468 17.98 -24.30 9.35
CA TYR A 468 18.94 -23.95 10.42
C TYR A 468 18.33 -23.08 11.53
N GLY A 469 17.08 -23.34 11.91
CA GLY A 469 16.35 -22.58 12.93
C GLY A 469 15.90 -21.17 12.49
N LEU A 470 16.08 -20.80 11.22
CA LEU A 470 15.65 -19.51 10.67
C LEU A 470 14.45 -19.69 9.75
N LEU A 471 13.47 -18.79 9.87
CA LEU A 471 12.30 -18.74 8.99
C LEU A 471 12.68 -18.04 7.70
N HIS A 472 12.40 -18.66 6.56
CA HIS A 472 12.62 -18.11 5.23
C HIS A 472 11.30 -17.96 4.47
N ASN A 473 11.08 -16.76 3.92
CA ASN A 473 10.01 -16.47 2.98
C ASN A 473 10.61 -15.66 1.81
N GLY A 474 10.64 -16.24 0.61
CA GLY A 474 11.35 -15.64 -0.52
C GLY A 474 12.82 -15.35 -0.18
N ASN A 475 13.23 -14.08 -0.32
CA ASN A 475 14.56 -13.58 0.03
C ASN A 475 14.66 -13.02 1.47
N GLN A 476 13.58 -13.11 2.25
CA GLN A 476 13.53 -12.67 3.64
C GLN A 476 13.87 -13.82 4.58
N THR A 477 14.51 -13.46 5.70
CA THR A 477 14.95 -14.40 6.71
C THR A 477 14.71 -13.80 8.09
N PHE A 478 14.11 -14.57 9.00
CA PHE A 478 13.81 -14.15 10.36
C PHE A 478 14.35 -15.15 11.38
N SER A 479 14.79 -14.64 12.52
CA SER A 479 15.35 -15.45 13.62
C SER A 479 14.31 -15.83 14.68
N GLY A 480 13.07 -15.36 14.54
CA GLY A 480 11.94 -15.76 15.38
C GLY A 480 10.62 -15.21 14.86
N LEU A 481 9.54 -15.71 15.45
CA LEU A 481 8.16 -15.31 15.16
C LEU A 481 7.47 -14.85 16.45
N TYR A 482 7.02 -13.60 16.47
CA TYR A 482 6.31 -12.99 17.59
C TYR A 482 4.82 -12.93 17.28
N ILE A 483 3.99 -13.43 18.19
CA ILE A 483 2.55 -13.57 18.02
C ILE A 483 1.84 -12.92 19.22
N ASP A 484 1.12 -11.83 18.95
CA ASP A 484 0.27 -11.12 19.90
C ASP A 484 -1.11 -10.90 19.28
N VAL A 485 -1.89 -11.98 19.23
CA VAL A 485 -3.25 -12.00 18.68
C VAL A 485 -4.18 -12.82 19.57
N ALA A 486 -5.46 -12.51 19.57
CA ALA A 486 -6.48 -13.27 20.29
C ALA A 486 -7.04 -14.43 19.46
N TYR A 487 -7.06 -14.29 18.14
CA TYR A 487 -7.58 -15.25 17.17
C TYR A 487 -6.52 -15.63 16.15
N MET A 488 -6.51 -16.91 15.77
CA MET A 488 -5.61 -17.44 14.75
C MET A 488 -6.24 -18.65 14.05
N GLU A 489 -6.06 -18.78 12.74
CA GLU A 489 -6.57 -19.93 12.00
C GLU A 489 -5.78 -21.22 12.26
N TYR A 490 -6.48 -22.36 12.18
CA TYR A 490 -5.89 -23.69 12.29
C TYR A 490 -4.67 -23.89 11.36
N ASN A 491 -4.75 -23.45 10.11
CA ASN A 491 -3.66 -23.63 9.15
C ASN A 491 -2.42 -22.78 9.51
N SER A 492 -2.61 -21.59 10.09
CA SER A 492 -1.49 -20.78 10.61
C SER A 492 -0.80 -21.49 11.78
N LEU A 493 -1.57 -22.04 12.74
CA LEU A 493 -1.02 -22.85 13.83
C LEU A 493 -0.26 -24.09 13.32
N LYS A 494 -0.80 -24.77 12.31
CA LYS A 494 -0.14 -25.92 11.69
C LYS A 494 1.22 -25.55 11.09
N SER A 495 1.31 -24.41 10.40
CA SER A 495 2.59 -23.89 9.91
C SER A 495 3.55 -23.56 11.07
N ILE A 496 3.05 -22.90 12.12
CA ILE A 496 3.86 -22.52 13.30
C ILE A 496 4.41 -23.75 14.03
N LEU A 497 3.61 -24.80 14.19
CA LEU A 497 4.06 -26.08 14.76
C LEU A 497 5.25 -26.62 13.96
N ALA A 498 5.13 -26.73 12.64
CA ALA A 498 6.19 -27.21 11.77
C ALA A 498 7.46 -26.34 11.83
N PHE A 499 7.33 -25.05 12.15
CA PHE A 499 8.46 -24.15 12.32
C PHE A 499 9.17 -24.34 13.65
N ALA A 500 8.40 -24.42 14.74
CA ALA A 500 8.91 -24.63 16.08
C ALA A 500 9.62 -26.00 16.21
N GLU A 501 9.09 -27.05 15.58
CA GLU A 501 9.73 -28.38 15.49
C GLU A 501 11.11 -28.31 14.82
N LYS A 502 11.27 -27.42 13.83
CA LYS A 502 12.52 -27.20 13.09
C LYS A 502 13.47 -26.21 13.75
N GLY A 503 13.22 -25.80 14.98
CA GLY A 503 14.15 -24.98 15.75
C GLY A 503 13.85 -23.48 15.77
N LEU A 504 12.80 -23.00 15.10
CA LEU A 504 12.47 -21.58 15.12
C LEU A 504 11.93 -21.18 16.50
N PRO A 505 12.49 -20.14 17.17
CA PRO A 505 11.87 -19.52 18.33
C PRO A 505 10.50 -18.94 17.97
N VAL A 506 9.45 -19.36 18.67
CA VAL A 506 8.09 -18.84 18.51
C VAL A 506 7.57 -18.34 19.84
N PHE A 507 7.10 -17.09 19.88
CA PHE A 507 6.52 -16.49 21.07
C PHE A 507 5.03 -16.26 20.86
N PHE A 508 4.24 -16.71 21.84
CA PHE A 508 2.83 -16.37 21.97
C PHE A 508 2.64 -15.56 23.25
N LYS A 509 2.14 -14.33 23.11
CA LYS A 509 1.77 -13.51 24.27
C LYS A 509 0.59 -14.08 25.04
N GLN A 510 -0.31 -14.75 24.33
CA GLN A 510 -1.49 -15.40 24.88
C GLN A 510 -1.89 -16.62 24.02
N PRO A 511 -2.62 -17.60 24.59
CA PRO A 511 -3.22 -18.69 23.82
C PRO A 511 -4.26 -18.16 22.82
N PRO A 512 -4.14 -18.46 21.52
CA PRO A 512 -5.11 -17.98 20.53
C PRO A 512 -6.36 -18.86 20.49
N LYS A 513 -7.51 -18.25 20.16
CA LYS A 513 -8.77 -18.92 19.88
C LYS A 513 -8.95 -19.12 18.37
N GLU A 514 -9.66 -20.17 17.98
CA GLU A 514 -10.02 -20.34 16.57
C GLU A 514 -11.12 -19.32 16.20
N PRO A 515 -11.00 -18.55 15.10
CA PRO A 515 -12.05 -17.65 14.62
C PRO A 515 -13.15 -18.41 13.84
N GLY A 516 -14.18 -17.71 13.34
CA GLY A 516 -15.25 -18.29 12.51
C GLY A 516 -16.33 -19.08 13.26
N MET A 517 -17.34 -19.60 12.55
CA MET A 517 -18.31 -20.55 13.10
C MET A 517 -17.88 -22.00 12.89
N VAL A 518 -17.25 -22.28 11.75
CA VAL A 518 -16.80 -23.63 11.41
C VAL A 518 -15.45 -23.90 12.08
N LYS A 519 -15.45 -24.72 13.13
CA LYS A 519 -14.26 -25.06 13.93
C LYS A 519 -13.57 -26.32 13.43
N HIS A 520 -12.24 -26.33 13.50
CA HIS A 520 -11.45 -27.52 13.18
C HIS A 520 -11.25 -28.39 14.42
N SER A 521 -11.65 -29.67 14.35
CA SER A 521 -11.59 -30.61 15.49
C SER A 521 -10.19 -30.78 16.09
N GLY A 522 -9.14 -30.62 15.28
CA GLY A 522 -7.73 -30.69 15.70
C GLY A 522 -7.12 -29.40 16.26
N TYR A 523 -7.86 -28.29 16.36
CA TYR A 523 -7.28 -26.98 16.73
C TYR A 523 -6.56 -27.00 18.08
N HIS A 524 -7.24 -27.48 19.13
CA HIS A 524 -6.68 -27.52 20.48
C HIS A 524 -5.46 -28.46 20.59
N GLU A 525 -5.48 -29.58 19.87
CA GLU A 525 -4.38 -30.54 19.88
C GLU A 525 -3.12 -29.96 19.23
N ILE A 526 -3.24 -29.25 18.10
CA ILE A 526 -2.08 -28.58 17.48
C ILE A 526 -1.47 -27.55 18.43
N PHE A 527 -2.29 -26.70 19.05
CA PHE A 527 -1.76 -25.71 19.98
C PHE A 527 -1.08 -26.36 21.20
N ALA A 528 -1.67 -27.44 21.74
CA ALA A 528 -1.06 -28.21 22.82
C ALA A 528 0.28 -28.85 22.42
N GLN A 529 0.46 -29.24 21.15
CA GLN A 529 1.75 -29.73 20.66
C GLN A 529 2.80 -28.60 20.61
N ILE A 530 2.42 -27.41 20.15
CA ILE A 530 3.32 -26.25 20.11
C ILE A 530 3.88 -25.94 21.50
N THR A 531 3.02 -25.89 22.53
CA THR A 531 3.44 -25.49 23.89
C THR A 531 4.41 -26.47 24.56
N ARG A 532 4.49 -27.71 24.08
CA ARG A 532 5.43 -28.74 24.57
C ARG A 532 6.82 -28.64 23.94
N LEU A 533 6.99 -27.84 22.88
CA LEU A 533 8.26 -27.71 22.17
C LEU A 533 9.23 -26.79 22.93
N LYS A 534 10.53 -27.13 22.88
CA LYS A 534 11.59 -26.33 23.51
C LYS A 534 11.77 -24.92 22.92
N ASN A 535 11.27 -24.70 21.71
CA ASN A 535 11.37 -23.41 21.02
C ASN A 535 10.11 -22.56 21.17
N TYR A 536 9.12 -23.02 21.93
CA TYR A 536 7.98 -22.23 22.33
C TYR A 536 8.33 -21.33 23.52
N TYR A 537 7.86 -20.10 23.47
CA TYR A 537 8.02 -19.10 24.53
C TYR A 537 6.67 -18.49 24.87
N SER A 538 6.37 -18.43 26.17
CA SER A 538 5.28 -17.65 26.76
C SER A 538 5.78 -16.42 27.55
N ASN A 539 7.11 -16.30 27.72
CA ASN A 539 7.75 -15.15 28.36
C ASN A 539 8.48 -14.32 27.30
N GLU A 540 8.05 -13.07 27.12
CA GLU A 540 8.56 -12.15 26.09
C GLU A 540 10.05 -11.86 26.26
N GLU A 541 10.51 -11.60 27.48
CA GLU A 541 11.91 -11.27 27.75
C GLU A 541 12.85 -12.43 27.40
N LEU A 542 12.46 -13.67 27.73
CA LEU A 542 13.22 -14.86 27.37
C LEU A 542 13.27 -15.08 25.85
N PHE A 543 12.16 -14.83 25.15
CA PHE A 543 12.11 -14.91 23.69
C PHE A 543 13.02 -13.87 23.04
N LEU A 544 12.89 -12.60 23.42
CA LEU A 544 13.66 -11.50 22.82
C LEU A 544 15.17 -11.67 23.04
N LYS A 545 15.60 -12.31 24.14
CA LYS A 545 17.01 -12.69 24.38
C LYS A 545 17.55 -13.74 23.39
N LYS A 546 16.70 -14.48 22.68
CA LYS A 546 17.12 -15.45 21.65
C LYS A 546 17.44 -14.81 20.32
N ILE A 547 16.98 -13.58 20.10
CA ILE A 547 17.07 -12.89 18.83
C ILE A 547 18.04 -11.73 18.98
N LYS A 548 18.98 -11.60 18.03
CA LYS A 548 19.90 -10.47 18.06
C LYS A 548 19.19 -9.23 17.50
N PRO A 549 19.05 -8.13 18.28
CA PRO A 549 18.50 -6.88 17.77
C PRO A 549 19.41 -6.26 16.72
N LEU A 550 18.80 -5.60 15.74
CA LEU A 550 19.51 -4.88 14.69
C LEU A 550 20.09 -3.58 15.23
N VAL A 551 19.30 -2.83 16.00
CA VAL A 551 19.71 -1.60 16.68
C VAL A 551 19.39 -1.73 18.16
N SER A 552 20.34 -1.48 19.06
CA SER A 552 20.09 -1.45 20.51
C SER A 552 20.39 -0.06 21.06
N GLY A 553 19.69 0.34 22.13
CA GLY A 553 19.83 1.65 22.74
C GLY A 553 18.57 2.07 23.48
N LYS A 554 18.60 3.25 24.09
CA LYS A 554 17.42 3.88 24.69
C LYS A 554 16.73 4.80 23.68
N ASP A 555 15.41 4.85 23.71
CA ASP A 555 14.59 5.76 22.90
C ASP A 555 14.95 5.76 21.41
N ILE A 556 15.10 4.56 20.83
CA ILE A 556 15.47 4.37 19.43
C ILE A 556 14.44 5.10 18.54
N PRO A 557 14.89 6.01 17.65
CA PRO A 557 14.01 6.67 16.69
C PRO A 557 13.38 5.65 15.73
N GLU A 558 12.30 6.03 15.06
CA GLU A 558 11.79 5.18 13.98
C GLU A 558 12.85 5.02 12.88
N PHE A 559 12.96 3.80 12.35
CA PHE A 559 13.94 3.51 11.33
C PHE A 559 13.50 2.36 10.41
N TRP A 560 14.06 2.37 9.21
CA TRP A 560 13.96 1.29 8.24
C TRP A 560 15.34 0.88 7.76
N SER A 561 15.49 -0.37 7.32
CA SER A 561 16.79 -0.89 6.89
C SER A 561 16.75 -1.73 5.62
N ARG A 562 17.83 -1.63 4.86
CA ARG A 562 18.04 -2.26 3.55
C ARG A 562 19.42 -2.89 3.49
N THR A 563 19.60 -3.94 2.70
CA THR A 563 20.92 -4.54 2.46
C THR A 563 21.10 -5.00 1.01
N ASP A 564 22.29 -4.76 0.46
CA ASP A 564 22.76 -5.35 -0.80
C ASP A 564 23.55 -6.66 -0.58
N GLY A 565 23.57 -7.17 0.66
CA GLY A 565 24.35 -8.33 1.10
C GLY A 565 25.74 -7.98 1.63
N SER A 566 26.38 -6.91 1.14
CA SER A 566 27.69 -6.45 1.60
C SER A 566 27.60 -5.30 2.60
N ASN A 567 26.58 -4.47 2.44
CA ASN A 567 26.33 -3.25 3.20
C ASN A 567 24.92 -3.29 3.79
N LEU A 568 24.79 -2.73 4.97
CA LEU A 568 23.53 -2.36 5.60
C LEU A 568 23.33 -0.85 5.46
N TYR A 569 22.14 -0.45 5.03
CA TYR A 569 21.70 0.94 4.97
C TYR A 569 20.60 1.13 6.01
N LEU A 570 20.73 2.16 6.85
CA LEU A 570 19.80 2.46 7.95
C LEU A 570 19.35 3.91 7.84
N PHE A 571 18.07 4.10 7.55
CA PHE A 571 17.44 5.42 7.60
C PHE A 571 16.74 5.60 8.94
N PHE A 572 17.15 6.60 9.71
CA PHE A 572 16.51 7.01 10.96
C PHE A 572 15.76 8.33 10.73
N ALA A 573 14.45 8.31 11.00
CA ALA A 573 13.63 9.50 11.00
C ALA A 573 13.93 10.38 12.24
N HIS A 574 13.61 11.67 12.13
CA HIS A 574 13.69 12.58 13.27
C HIS A 574 12.75 12.10 14.39
N PRO A 575 13.12 12.11 15.68
CA PRO A 575 12.28 11.57 16.77
C PRO A 575 10.86 12.16 16.90
N LEU A 576 10.60 13.32 16.30
CA LEU A 576 9.27 13.95 16.25
C LEU A 576 8.28 13.19 15.35
N THR A 577 8.71 12.30 14.46
CA THR A 577 7.78 11.53 13.61
C THR A 577 6.84 10.64 14.41
N LYS A 578 7.25 10.22 15.62
CA LYS A 578 6.44 9.40 16.53
C LYS A 578 5.16 10.08 17.02
N THR A 579 5.04 11.40 16.87
CA THR A 579 3.85 12.14 17.30
C THR A 579 2.95 12.54 16.14
N ILE A 580 3.27 12.10 14.92
CA ILE A 580 2.40 12.33 13.76
C ILE A 580 1.09 11.58 13.99
N SER A 581 -0.01 12.30 13.79
CA SER A 581 -1.34 11.75 13.68
C SER A 581 -2.14 12.61 12.71
N PHE A 582 -3.21 12.06 12.13
CA PHE A 582 -4.10 12.86 11.31
C PHE A 582 -5.11 13.66 12.15
N PRO A 583 -5.28 14.96 11.87
CA PRO A 583 -4.48 15.80 11.00
C PRO A 583 -3.20 16.30 11.67
N LEU A 584 -2.17 16.52 10.87
CA LEU A 584 -0.89 17.07 11.34
C LEU A 584 -1.10 18.48 11.91
N ASP A 585 -0.44 18.80 13.02
CA ASP A 585 -0.48 20.18 13.54
C ASP A 585 0.33 21.11 12.60
N TYR A 586 -0.18 22.34 12.41
CA TYR A 586 0.49 23.30 11.54
C TYR A 586 1.77 23.83 12.21
N GLY A 587 2.92 23.42 11.67
CA GLY A 587 4.24 23.65 12.25
C GLY A 587 4.68 22.58 13.25
N GLN A 588 4.09 21.38 13.23
CA GLN A 588 4.46 20.26 14.09
C GLN A 588 5.95 19.91 14.03
N SER A 589 6.59 20.15 12.89
CA SER A 589 8.03 19.92 12.71
C SER A 589 8.93 20.90 13.47
N PHE A 590 8.39 22.01 14.01
CA PHE A 590 9.17 23.04 14.66
C PHE A 590 10.02 22.50 15.80
N THR A 591 11.33 22.73 15.71
CA THR A 591 12.28 22.45 16.79
C THR A 591 13.54 23.26 16.61
N GLU A 592 14.14 23.68 17.71
CA GLU A 592 15.50 24.27 17.75
C GLU A 592 16.49 23.32 18.44
N LYS A 593 15.99 22.20 18.96
CA LYS A 593 16.76 21.27 19.77
C LYS A 593 17.51 20.29 18.88
N THR A 594 18.79 20.13 19.16
CA THR A 594 19.53 18.95 18.70
C THR A 594 19.21 17.78 19.60
N ILE A 595 18.87 16.63 19.04
CA ILE A 595 18.57 15.41 19.78
C ILE A 595 19.69 14.40 19.54
N GLU A 596 20.27 13.86 20.62
CA GLU A 596 21.27 12.79 20.54
C GLU A 596 20.73 11.46 21.05
N ARG A 597 21.07 10.36 20.37
CA ARG A 597 20.76 8.99 20.76
C ARG A 597 21.99 8.12 20.61
N LYS A 598 22.43 7.50 21.71
CA LYS A 598 23.49 6.49 21.68
C LYS A 598 22.88 5.15 21.33
N ILE A 599 23.38 4.53 20.26
CA ILE A 599 22.91 3.24 19.78
C ILE A 599 24.07 2.29 19.51
N GLN A 600 23.76 1.01 19.42
CA GLN A 600 24.61 -0.04 18.88
C GLN A 600 23.94 -0.64 17.65
N ILE A 601 24.68 -0.77 16.55
CA ILE A 601 24.20 -1.37 15.30
C ILE A 601 24.88 -2.73 15.15
N SER A 602 24.08 -3.77 14.88
CA SER A 602 24.55 -5.14 14.69
C SER A 602 24.31 -5.62 13.27
N PHE A 603 25.39 -5.92 12.54
CA PHE A 603 25.32 -6.42 11.17
C PHE A 603 26.51 -7.34 10.87
N ALA A 604 26.27 -8.42 10.13
CA ALA A 604 27.29 -9.39 9.72
C ALA A 604 28.23 -9.87 10.86
N GLY A 605 27.67 -10.10 12.05
CA GLY A 605 28.42 -10.55 13.24
C GLY A 605 29.21 -9.45 13.95
N LYS A 606 29.24 -8.22 13.44
CA LYS A 606 29.86 -7.05 14.09
C LYS A 606 28.81 -6.25 14.84
N THR A 607 29.21 -5.64 15.94
CA THR A 607 28.39 -4.70 16.71
C THR A 607 29.23 -3.44 16.96
N LYS A 608 28.67 -2.28 16.66
CA LYS A 608 29.39 -0.99 16.71
C LYS A 608 28.52 0.09 17.33
N GLU A 609 29.13 0.87 18.21
CA GLU A 609 28.50 2.04 18.80
C GLU A 609 28.45 3.20 17.80
N TYR A 610 27.37 3.96 17.86
CA TYR A 610 27.19 5.19 17.10
C TYR A 610 26.31 6.16 17.88
N THR A 611 26.64 7.45 17.82
CA THR A 611 25.77 8.51 18.36
C THR A 611 25.04 9.17 17.21
N LEU A 612 23.73 8.91 17.11
CA LEU A 612 22.85 9.64 16.22
C LEU A 612 22.68 11.06 16.75
N ARG A 613 23.08 12.06 15.97
CA ARG A 613 22.90 13.49 16.29
C ARG A 613 21.94 14.12 15.28
N PHE A 614 20.68 14.24 15.67
CA PHE A 614 19.62 14.88 14.89
C PHE A 614 19.68 16.38 15.12
N MET A 615 20.23 17.11 14.16
CA MET A 615 20.05 18.56 14.08
C MET A 615 18.57 18.87 13.78
N PRO A 616 18.07 20.07 14.10
CA PRO A 616 16.71 20.47 13.75
C PRO A 616 16.33 20.08 12.31
N TYR A 617 15.15 19.46 12.16
CA TYR A 617 14.57 19.03 10.88
C TYR A 617 15.35 17.94 10.11
N GLN A 618 16.47 17.44 10.64
CA GLN A 618 17.32 16.47 9.93
C GLN A 618 16.95 15.02 10.28
N SER A 619 16.95 14.16 9.27
CA SER A 619 16.99 12.71 9.38
C SER A 619 18.43 12.22 9.18
N ILE A 620 18.70 10.94 9.45
CA ILE A 620 20.05 10.37 9.35
C ILE A 620 20.01 9.11 8.51
N LEU A 621 20.90 9.03 7.51
CA LEU A 621 21.16 7.81 6.76
C LEU A 621 22.57 7.30 7.03
N LEU A 622 22.69 6.06 7.48
CA LEU A 622 23.96 5.40 7.74
C LEU A 622 24.17 4.24 6.76
N LYS A 623 25.44 3.98 6.44
CA LYS A 623 25.91 2.77 5.77
C LYS A 623 26.88 2.05 6.70
N MET A 624 26.65 0.75 6.93
CA MET A 624 27.57 -0.12 7.67
C MET A 624 28.03 -1.27 6.76
N ASP A 625 29.34 -1.41 6.56
CA ASP A 625 29.89 -2.55 5.82
C ASP A 625 30.00 -3.82 6.70
N LYS A 626 30.29 -4.96 6.08
CA LYS A 626 30.51 -6.24 6.78
C LYS A 626 31.69 -6.26 7.77
N ASN A 627 32.62 -5.30 7.68
CA ASN A 627 33.73 -5.16 8.62
C ASN A 627 33.34 -4.33 9.85
N GLY A 628 32.15 -3.71 9.83
CA GLY A 628 31.63 -2.84 10.86
C GLY A 628 32.11 -1.40 10.76
N ASN A 629 32.55 -0.95 9.58
CA ASN A 629 32.81 0.47 9.36
C ASN A 629 31.48 1.17 9.10
N ILE A 630 31.18 2.22 9.87
CA ILE A 630 29.97 3.03 9.71
C ILE A 630 30.35 4.35 9.05
N SER A 631 29.64 4.72 7.99
CA SER A 631 29.71 6.05 7.38
C SER A 631 28.31 6.69 7.33
N LYS A 632 28.27 8.00 7.58
CA LYS A 632 27.04 8.80 7.37
C LYS A 632 26.96 9.17 5.90
N LEU A 633 25.83 8.86 5.28
CA LEU A 633 25.52 9.29 3.91
C LEU A 633 24.88 10.67 3.99
N ASP A 634 25.38 11.61 3.19
CA ASP A 634 24.82 12.95 3.17
C ASP A 634 23.45 12.94 2.49
N ILE A 635 22.41 13.25 3.26
CA ILE A 635 21.03 13.45 2.79
C ILE A 635 20.51 14.82 3.27
N THR A 636 21.41 15.77 3.50
CA THR A 636 21.05 17.04 4.15
C THR A 636 20.11 17.85 3.26
N TYR A 637 18.98 18.27 3.84
CA TYR A 637 18.10 19.29 3.29
C TYR A 637 17.57 20.11 4.45
N GLN A 638 17.81 21.42 4.40
CA GLN A 638 17.37 22.35 5.43
C GLN A 638 16.10 23.05 4.94
N PRO A 639 14.90 22.66 5.43
CA PRO A 639 13.69 23.40 5.09
C PRO A 639 13.69 24.77 5.79
N PRO A 640 12.88 25.73 5.30
CA PRO A 640 12.59 26.95 6.04
C PRO A 640 12.00 26.64 7.41
N VAL A 641 12.20 27.55 8.37
CA VAL A 641 11.60 27.44 9.70
C VAL A 641 10.07 27.46 9.53
N PRO A 642 9.35 26.44 10.04
CA PRO A 642 7.91 26.38 9.89
C PRO A 642 7.23 27.48 10.70
N THR A 643 6.09 27.94 10.20
CA THR A 643 5.19 28.77 10.99
C THR A 643 4.35 27.85 11.86
N VAL A 644 4.20 28.18 13.15
CA VAL A 644 3.41 27.40 14.10
C VAL A 644 2.07 28.08 14.33
N ILE A 645 0.98 27.36 14.11
CA ILE A 645 -0.39 27.81 14.40
C ILE A 645 -1.04 26.72 15.24
N PRO A 646 -1.29 26.96 16.54
CA PRO A 646 -1.95 25.98 17.40
C PRO A 646 -3.35 25.65 16.92
N ARG A 647 -3.73 24.37 16.95
CA ARG A 647 -5.11 23.95 16.70
C ARG A 647 -6.03 24.38 17.85
N GLU A 648 -7.25 24.78 17.51
CA GLU A 648 -8.29 25.07 18.50
C GLU A 648 -8.67 23.79 19.27
N LYS A 649 -8.63 23.86 20.61
CA LYS A 649 -9.00 22.72 21.46
C LYS A 649 -10.52 22.52 21.47
N GLY A 650 -10.96 21.25 21.39
CA GLY A 650 -12.37 20.87 21.56
C GLY A 650 -13.24 20.98 20.30
N LYS A 651 -12.65 21.31 19.14
CA LYS A 651 -13.37 21.29 17.86
C LYS A 651 -13.61 19.84 17.42
N ILE A 652 -14.88 19.48 17.19
CA ILE A 652 -15.22 18.22 16.54
C ILE A 652 -14.91 18.36 15.06
N GLU A 653 -14.09 17.46 14.56
CA GLU A 653 -13.63 17.52 13.18
C GLU A 653 -14.70 17.02 12.19
N LYS A 654 -14.76 17.66 11.01
CA LYS A 654 -15.86 17.49 10.05
C LYS A 654 -15.97 16.07 9.47
N TRP A 655 -14.90 15.29 9.54
CA TRP A 655 -14.81 13.92 9.01
C TRP A 655 -15.17 12.85 10.03
N MET A 656 -15.23 13.18 11.32
CA MET A 656 -15.59 12.23 12.37
C MET A 656 -17.08 11.87 12.28
N VAL A 657 -17.40 10.65 12.69
CA VAL A 657 -18.79 10.26 12.98
C VAL A 657 -19.18 10.87 14.33
N THR A 658 -20.37 11.46 14.40
CA THR A 658 -20.96 11.99 15.63
C THR A 658 -22.20 11.18 15.97
N ASN A 659 -22.39 10.88 17.25
CA ASN A 659 -23.61 10.24 17.77
C ASN A 659 -24.87 11.07 17.53
#